data_AF-A0A942IR47-F1
#
_entry.id   AF-A0A942IR47-F1
#
_cell.length_a   1.000
_cell.length_b   1.000
_cell.length_c   1.000
_cell.angle_alpha   90.00
_cell.angle_beta   90.00
_cell.angle_gamma   90.00
#
_symmetry.space_group_name_H-M   'P 1'
#
loop_
_entity.id
_entity.type
_entity.pdbx_description
1 polymer ?
#
loop_
_entity_poly.entity_id
_entity_poly.type
_entity_poly.pdbx_seq_one_letter_code
_entity_poly.pdbx_strand_id
1 'polypeptide(L)'
;MRSFKHINARTVGEASALLKKYKGKAMLNAGGTELLSTLKGEYLLNYPEAVINIKTLPGLDYIKEERGMLKIGALTKLSDIARSSLLRESCRALVDATCSVATPQIRNAATIGGNLCQDVRCWYYRYPDHIGGRILCLRKGGKICNALTGDHRYHSIFGAASVAVYPCSSNCPAHTDIPSFLNRMSNGNLMEAARVLLDFNPMPAITGRVCPIFCEPECYRSEFDEPVAIRCVERSLGDRILERMNEFFTPPKAKSGRNIAIIGSGPAGLTAAYTLRRSGNRITVFEKCREAGGMLLYSIPPYRLPKDVVGKQVQALKGMGIKFKVGVNVGKDITIVELMSRFDAVFLATGAWKERPLGIKGEKIGLSGLEFLNRVNSGSRDLPGKRVAVIGGGNVAMDVARTLLRLGGEPVVIYRRTQAEMPAFRDEVEKAKEEGIEFEFLTLPTEVSEAYGKITLKCVRMRLGSPDASGRPKPIPIKGSDFTSPFDAIIKAVGEEPDTSLLPATFRKKAQKASASAHWLGKNLFAGGDFVSGPSTVVQAVASGREAADLIERSLKGRQPPAQAGGIEPTVTSASLETTPRVRIPESPVSERIKGIEVEDTLGLGLSEIETEASRCFNCGCIAVSSSDIGIVLTALDAKIVTTKRTVDAQSFFTASATRSTLLDPDEVVKEIQIPKPRNGAQQKYLKYSLRTPIDFAIVSVASVITVEKGVCVDARIALGAVAPGPVRAKAAEEAIIGRPVDEHRAAEAAEQAMAGAQPLSMNAYKVEIAKALVKRAIMGSSIN
;
A
#
# COMPACT_ATOMS: atom_id res chain seq x y z
N MET A 1 -4.77 -1.56 37.14
CA MET A 1 -4.06 -2.65 36.44
C MET A 1 -5.00 -3.82 36.31
N ARG A 2 -5.19 -4.30 35.08
CA ARG A 2 -6.04 -5.48 34.81
C ARG A 2 -5.27 -6.76 35.09
N SER A 3 -5.99 -7.88 35.21
CA SER A 3 -5.37 -9.17 35.44
C SER A 3 -4.62 -9.67 34.19
N PHE A 4 -3.51 -10.35 34.42
CA PHE A 4 -2.72 -11.04 33.40
C PHE A 4 -2.04 -12.26 34.03
N LYS A 5 -1.70 -13.26 33.21
CA LYS A 5 -0.90 -14.41 33.66
C LYS A 5 0.57 -14.00 33.76
N HIS A 6 1.18 -14.14 34.93
CA HIS A 6 2.62 -13.94 35.10
C HIS A 6 3.35 -15.29 34.95
N ILE A 7 4.29 -15.38 34.01
CA ILE A 7 4.98 -16.64 33.67
C ILE A 7 6.48 -16.41 33.74
N ASN A 8 7.20 -17.24 34.48
CA ASN A 8 8.68 -17.22 34.51
C ASN A 8 9.21 -18.17 33.44
N ALA A 9 9.83 -17.65 32.39
CA ALA A 9 10.52 -18.49 31.41
C ALA A 9 11.87 -18.97 31.98
N ARG A 10 12.25 -20.21 31.66
CA ARG A 10 13.51 -20.84 32.08
C ARG A 10 14.58 -20.78 30.99
N THR A 11 14.17 -20.65 29.73
CA THR A 11 15.06 -20.52 28.58
C THR A 11 14.56 -19.45 27.60
N VAL A 12 15.45 -18.97 26.73
CA VAL A 12 15.08 -18.07 25.63
C VAL A 12 14.10 -18.75 24.66
N GLY A 13 14.31 -20.03 24.37
CA GLY A 13 13.40 -20.81 23.51
C GLY A 13 11.99 -20.91 24.08
N GLU A 14 11.88 -21.12 25.40
CA GLU A 14 10.59 -21.11 26.10
C GLU A 14 9.92 -19.73 26.03
N ALA A 15 10.68 -18.64 26.24
CA ALA A 15 10.14 -17.29 26.13
C ALA A 15 9.56 -17.01 24.73
N SER A 16 10.29 -17.36 23.66
CA SER A 16 9.80 -17.26 22.28
C SER A 16 8.57 -18.15 22.02
N ALA A 17 8.56 -19.38 22.52
CA ALA A 17 7.42 -20.29 22.38
C ALA A 17 6.16 -19.75 23.08
N LEU A 18 6.32 -19.15 24.27
CA LEU A 18 5.23 -18.49 24.99
C LEU A 18 4.72 -17.27 24.22
N LEU A 19 5.59 -16.39 23.72
CA LEU A 19 5.16 -15.26 22.89
C LEU A 19 4.34 -15.71 21.66
N LYS A 20 4.82 -16.77 20.98
CA LYS A 20 4.12 -17.38 19.85
C LYS A 20 2.76 -17.94 20.24
N LYS A 21 2.67 -18.63 21.39
CA LYS A 21 1.41 -19.16 21.94
C LYS A 21 0.36 -18.07 22.14
N TYR A 22 0.77 -16.91 22.65
CA TYR A 22 -0.12 -15.78 22.92
C TYR A 22 -0.38 -14.87 21.70
N LYS A 23 0.21 -15.16 20.52
CA LYS A 23 -0.08 -14.47 19.24
C LYS A 23 -0.08 -12.94 19.34
N GLY A 24 0.95 -12.37 19.99
CA GLY A 24 1.09 -10.92 20.17
C GLY A 24 0.35 -10.33 21.37
N LYS A 25 -0.34 -11.16 22.18
CA LYS A 25 -1.02 -10.75 23.42
C LYS A 25 -0.20 -10.99 24.69
N ALA A 26 1.10 -11.24 24.57
CA ALA A 26 2.02 -11.35 25.69
C ALA A 26 3.15 -10.32 25.58
N MET A 27 3.67 -9.88 26.73
CA MET A 27 4.79 -8.95 26.81
C MET A 27 5.92 -9.52 27.65
N LEU A 28 7.17 -9.16 27.30
CA LEU A 28 8.35 -9.56 28.05
C LEU A 28 8.64 -8.58 29.19
N ASN A 29 9.05 -9.11 30.35
CA ASN A 29 9.56 -8.34 31.47
C ASN A 29 11.05 -8.62 31.67
N ALA A 30 11.88 -7.67 31.25
CA ALA A 30 13.34 -7.70 31.33
C ALA A 30 13.90 -6.62 32.28
N GLY A 31 13.15 -6.29 33.34
CA GLY A 31 13.48 -5.22 34.30
C GLY A 31 12.22 -4.53 34.81
N GLY A 32 11.26 -4.31 33.91
CA GLY A 32 9.89 -3.89 34.22
C GLY A 32 9.73 -2.39 34.45
N THR A 33 10.80 -1.60 34.32
CA THR A 33 10.82 -0.15 34.59
C THR A 33 9.83 0.60 33.70
N GLU A 34 9.78 0.28 32.41
CA GLU A 34 8.77 0.83 31.50
C GLU A 34 7.47 0.01 31.51
N LEU A 35 7.55 -1.31 31.35
CA LEU A 35 6.37 -2.18 31.23
C LEU A 35 5.36 -1.94 32.35
N LEU A 36 5.80 -1.90 33.62
CA LEU A 36 4.89 -1.73 34.75
C LEU A 36 4.22 -0.35 34.73
N SER A 37 4.92 0.70 34.32
CA SER A 37 4.33 2.03 34.14
C SER A 37 3.25 2.01 33.05
N THR A 38 3.53 1.35 31.94
CA THR A 38 2.60 1.18 30.82
C THR A 38 1.34 0.41 31.21
N LEU A 39 1.50 -0.67 32.00
CA LEU A 39 0.38 -1.47 32.48
C LEU A 39 -0.46 -0.76 33.54
N LYS A 40 0.16 0.06 34.40
CA LYS A 40 -0.53 0.89 35.40
C LYS A 40 -1.32 2.02 34.74
N GLY A 41 -0.74 2.69 33.76
CA GLY A 41 -1.38 3.78 33.02
C GLY A 41 -2.40 3.32 31.98
N GLU A 42 -2.49 2.01 31.73
CA GLU A 42 -3.38 1.39 30.74
C GLU A 42 -3.21 1.97 29.32
N TYR A 43 -1.97 2.32 28.94
CA TYR A 43 -1.70 3.00 27.67
C TYR A 43 -1.94 2.14 26.43
N LEU A 44 -1.83 0.82 26.56
CA LEU A 44 -1.91 -0.11 25.44
C LEU A 44 -3.33 -0.21 24.91
N LEU A 45 -3.45 -0.25 23.58
CA LEU A 45 -4.74 -0.52 22.93
C LEU A 45 -5.34 -1.83 23.43
N ASN A 46 -4.53 -2.88 23.41
CA ASN A 46 -4.86 -4.22 23.90
C ASN A 46 -4.04 -4.51 25.15
N TYR A 47 -4.71 -4.78 26.27
CA TYR A 47 -4.05 -5.20 27.50
C TYR A 47 -3.49 -6.62 27.33
N PRO A 48 -2.26 -6.94 27.77
CA PRO A 48 -1.70 -8.27 27.58
C PRO A 48 -2.45 -9.31 28.42
N GLU A 49 -2.63 -10.49 27.84
CA GLU A 49 -3.15 -11.67 28.54
C GLU A 49 -2.06 -12.32 29.42
N ALA A 50 -0.78 -12.12 29.08
CA ALA A 50 0.35 -12.64 29.83
C ALA A 50 1.56 -11.70 29.85
N VAL A 51 2.29 -11.73 30.97
CA VAL A 51 3.61 -11.11 31.14
C VAL A 51 4.61 -12.22 31.40
N ILE A 52 5.59 -12.34 30.51
CA ILE A 52 6.63 -13.36 30.56
C ILE A 52 7.87 -12.73 31.18
N ASN A 53 8.19 -13.11 32.41
CA ASN A 53 9.39 -12.70 33.09
C ASN A 53 10.61 -13.45 32.53
N ILE A 54 11.60 -12.67 32.10
CA ILE A 54 12.88 -13.19 31.59
C ILE A 54 14.08 -12.70 32.41
N LYS A 55 13.86 -11.96 33.51
CA LYS A 55 14.93 -11.34 34.32
C LYS A 55 16.01 -12.31 34.81
N THR A 56 15.67 -13.58 34.97
CA THR A 56 16.52 -14.61 35.57
C THR A 56 16.98 -15.65 34.55
N LEU A 57 16.84 -15.38 33.25
CA LEU A 57 17.37 -16.30 32.23
C LEU A 57 18.90 -16.33 32.32
N PRO A 58 19.51 -17.52 32.47
CA PRO A 58 20.95 -17.63 32.61
C PRO A 58 21.65 -17.29 31.29
N GLY A 59 22.85 -16.71 31.40
CA GLY A 59 23.76 -16.52 30.25
C GLY A 59 23.41 -15.36 29.33
N LEU A 60 22.59 -14.41 29.79
CA LEU A 60 22.25 -13.18 29.05
C LEU A 60 22.70 -11.90 29.78
N ASP A 61 23.38 -12.02 30.92
CA ASP A 61 23.84 -10.94 31.78
C ASP A 61 25.37 -10.95 31.87
N TYR A 62 26.02 -10.58 30.78
CA TYR A 62 27.49 -10.61 30.69
C TYR A 62 28.02 -9.49 29.81
N ILE A 63 29.29 -9.14 30.05
CA ILE A 63 30.09 -8.26 29.19
C ILE A 63 31.41 -8.98 28.95
N LYS A 64 31.76 -9.26 27.70
CA LYS A 64 33.03 -9.92 27.35
C LYS A 64 33.59 -9.41 26.03
N GLU A 65 34.90 -9.52 25.85
CA GLU A 65 35.56 -9.35 24.56
C GLU A 65 35.91 -10.73 23.99
N GLU A 66 35.54 -10.98 22.74
CA GLU A 66 35.82 -12.24 22.06
C GLU A 66 36.16 -11.96 20.59
N ARG A 67 37.34 -12.42 20.14
CA ARG A 67 37.82 -12.24 18.75
C ARG A 67 37.76 -10.78 18.26
N GLY A 68 38.15 -9.82 19.10
CA GLY A 68 38.16 -8.39 18.76
C GLY A 68 36.77 -7.74 18.69
N MET A 69 35.75 -8.39 19.25
CA MET A 69 34.38 -7.89 19.31
C MET A 69 33.88 -7.90 20.76
N LEU A 70 33.30 -6.78 21.20
CA LEU A 70 32.63 -6.71 22.49
C LEU A 70 31.24 -7.33 22.36
N LYS A 71 30.90 -8.22 23.28
CA LYS A 71 29.60 -8.87 23.37
C LYS A 71 28.95 -8.54 24.70
N ILE A 72 27.73 -8.04 24.63
CA ILE A 72 26.92 -7.69 25.80
C ILE A 72 25.62 -8.48 25.75
N GLY A 73 25.36 -9.30 26.77
CA GLY A 73 24.11 -10.03 26.87
C GLY A 73 22.91 -9.07 27.10
N ALA A 74 21.75 -9.40 26.54
CA ALA A 74 20.57 -8.53 26.55
C ALA A 74 20.01 -8.20 27.94
N LEU A 75 20.26 -9.04 28.95
CA LEU A 75 19.85 -8.84 30.34
C LEU A 75 20.91 -8.15 31.20
N THR A 76 22.05 -7.75 30.62
CA THR A 76 23.05 -6.93 31.32
C THR A 76 22.41 -5.63 31.78
N LYS A 77 22.54 -5.33 33.08
CA LYS A 77 21.94 -4.12 33.66
C LYS A 77 22.72 -2.89 33.25
N LEU A 78 22.00 -1.78 33.15
CA LEU A 78 22.61 -0.48 32.86
C LEU A 78 23.61 -0.06 33.96
N SER A 79 23.38 -0.46 35.21
CA SER A 79 24.33 -0.26 36.30
C SER A 79 25.69 -0.92 36.05
N ASP A 80 25.67 -2.12 35.46
CA ASP A 80 26.86 -2.94 35.27
C ASP A 80 27.66 -2.41 34.09
N ILE A 81 26.98 -1.95 33.04
CA ILE A 81 27.59 -1.22 31.92
C ILE A 81 28.26 0.07 32.41
N ALA A 82 27.58 0.86 33.24
CA ALA A 82 28.13 2.13 33.77
C ALA A 82 29.40 1.93 34.64
N ARG A 83 29.53 0.77 35.28
CA ARG A 83 30.67 0.43 36.17
C ARG A 83 31.76 -0.39 35.49
N SER A 84 31.52 -0.93 34.30
CA SER A 84 32.46 -1.78 33.59
C SER A 84 33.74 -1.03 33.19
N SER A 85 34.89 -1.45 33.72
CA SER A 85 36.21 -0.94 33.32
C SER A 85 36.48 -1.25 31.84
N LEU A 86 36.18 -2.48 31.40
CA LEU A 86 36.32 -2.91 30.01
C LEU A 86 35.60 -1.95 29.05
N LEU A 87 34.34 -1.60 29.33
CA LEU A 87 33.58 -0.69 28.47
C LEU A 87 34.03 0.77 28.59
N ARG A 88 34.56 1.21 29.75
CA ARG A 88 35.14 2.55 29.87
C ARG A 88 36.35 2.76 28.98
N GLU A 89 37.16 1.72 28.80
CA GLU A 89 38.36 1.76 27.96
C GLU A 89 38.03 1.60 26.47
N SER A 90 37.17 0.64 26.14
CA SER A 90 36.91 0.23 24.75
C SER A 90 35.69 0.88 24.10
N CYS A 91 34.72 1.33 24.89
CA CYS A 91 33.40 1.75 24.41
C CYS A 91 32.81 2.91 25.24
N ARG A 92 33.60 3.98 25.44
CA ARG A 92 33.29 5.07 26.37
C ARG A 92 31.93 5.74 26.12
N ALA A 93 31.55 5.96 24.86
CA ALA A 93 30.27 6.59 24.53
C ALA A 93 29.06 5.78 25.06
N LEU A 94 29.17 4.45 25.12
CA LEU A 94 28.10 3.59 25.66
C LEU A 94 27.95 3.77 27.16
N VAL A 95 29.07 3.92 27.88
CA VAL A 95 29.09 4.21 29.31
C VAL A 95 28.47 5.59 29.57
N ASP A 96 28.87 6.61 28.81
CA ASP A 96 28.35 7.97 28.96
C ASP A 96 26.85 8.04 28.69
N ALA A 97 26.37 7.41 27.61
CA ALA A 97 24.93 7.29 27.33
C ALA A 97 24.20 6.58 28.46
N THR A 98 24.75 5.47 28.96
CA THR A 98 24.15 4.72 30.06
C THR A 98 24.04 5.56 31.33
N CYS A 99 25.05 6.35 31.66
CA CYS A 99 25.01 7.27 32.81
C CYS A 99 23.96 8.37 32.67
N SER A 100 23.62 8.76 31.42
CA SER A 100 22.58 9.74 31.12
C SER A 100 21.14 9.19 31.15
N VAL A 101 20.97 7.86 31.30
CA VAL A 101 19.66 7.20 31.33
C VAL A 101 19.13 7.13 32.76
N ALA A 102 18.05 7.86 33.02
CA ALA A 102 17.25 7.82 34.25
C ALA A 102 18.06 7.96 35.55
N THR A 103 17.49 7.58 36.68
CA THR A 103 18.18 7.60 37.98
C THR A 103 18.99 6.31 38.19
N PRO A 104 20.00 6.31 39.09
CA PRO A 104 20.75 5.10 39.45
C PRO A 104 19.85 3.92 39.85
N GLN A 105 18.74 4.16 40.55
CA GLN A 105 17.79 3.13 40.98
C GLN A 105 17.13 2.43 39.79
N ILE A 106 16.75 3.20 38.75
CA ILE A 106 16.20 2.64 37.52
C ILE A 106 17.27 1.83 36.78
N ARG A 107 18.52 2.31 36.73
CA ARG A 107 19.63 1.59 36.07
C ARG A 107 19.99 0.25 36.72
N ASN A 108 19.75 0.09 38.02
CA ASN A 108 19.94 -1.19 38.72
C ASN A 108 18.92 -2.27 38.31
N ALA A 109 17.80 -1.87 37.68
CA ALA A 109 16.75 -2.78 37.21
C ALA A 109 16.63 -2.84 35.68
N ALA A 110 16.93 -1.73 34.99
CA ALA A 110 16.88 -1.63 33.54
C ALA A 110 18.02 -2.43 32.90
N THR A 111 17.70 -3.14 31.82
CA THR A 111 18.65 -3.91 31.02
C THR A 111 18.91 -3.23 29.69
N ILE A 112 20.05 -3.52 29.06
CA ILE A 112 20.36 -2.99 27.73
C ILE A 112 19.33 -3.44 26.68
N GLY A 113 18.91 -4.71 26.69
CA GLY A 113 17.87 -5.22 25.79
C GLY A 113 16.52 -4.56 26.05
N GLY A 114 16.17 -4.32 27.32
CA GLY A 114 14.98 -3.58 27.69
C GLY A 114 15.01 -2.11 27.22
N ASN A 115 16.17 -1.45 27.25
CA ASN A 115 16.32 -0.08 26.74
C ASN A 115 16.15 0.00 25.22
N LEU A 116 16.71 -0.96 24.47
CA LEU A 116 16.56 -1.03 23.01
C LEU A 116 15.10 -1.27 22.60
N CYS A 117 14.34 -2.03 23.40
CA CYS A 117 12.95 -2.36 23.12
C CYS A 117 11.95 -1.37 23.76
N GLN A 118 12.41 -0.18 24.15
CA GLN A 118 11.51 0.82 24.75
C GLN A 118 10.45 1.29 23.76
N ASP A 119 9.27 1.58 24.29
CA ASP A 119 8.20 2.18 23.51
C ASP A 119 8.36 3.70 23.38
N VAL A 120 7.70 4.29 22.40
CA VAL A 120 7.76 5.74 22.15
C VAL A 120 7.25 6.53 23.35
N ARG A 121 7.81 7.72 23.58
CA ARG A 121 7.43 8.63 24.70
C ARG A 121 6.46 9.73 24.29
N CYS A 122 5.76 9.56 23.16
CA CYS A 122 4.72 10.48 22.72
C CYS A 122 3.59 10.58 23.77
N TRP A 123 3.26 11.79 24.22
CA TRP A 123 2.21 11.97 25.22
C TRP A 123 0.81 11.64 24.70
N TYR A 124 0.53 11.77 23.40
CA TYR A 124 -0.74 11.33 22.83
C TYR A 124 -0.89 9.82 22.95
N TYR A 125 0.20 9.09 22.69
CA TYR A 125 0.23 7.64 22.89
C TYR A 125 0.21 7.26 24.38
N ARG A 126 0.85 8.03 25.25
CA ARG A 126 0.90 7.73 26.69
C ARG A 126 -0.20 8.40 27.50
N TYR A 127 -1.20 9.00 26.85
CA TYR A 127 -2.30 9.63 27.55
C TYR A 127 -3.07 8.54 28.33
N PRO A 128 -3.20 8.66 29.66
CA PRO A 128 -3.83 7.63 30.49
C PRO A 128 -5.35 7.62 30.29
N ASP A 129 -5.90 6.41 30.15
CA ASP A 129 -7.34 6.23 29.92
C ASP A 129 -8.21 6.77 31.06
N HIS A 130 -7.71 6.71 32.30
CA HIS A 130 -8.46 7.03 33.53
C HIS A 130 -8.56 8.52 33.85
N ILE A 131 -7.81 9.40 33.17
CA ILE A 131 -7.81 10.85 33.47
C ILE A 131 -8.84 11.60 32.62
N GLY A 132 -9.00 11.24 31.34
CA GLY A 132 -9.91 11.95 30.43
C GLY A 132 -10.32 11.14 29.21
N GLY A 133 -10.25 9.81 29.29
CA GLY A 133 -10.50 8.92 28.16
C GLY A 133 -9.28 8.72 27.27
N ARG A 134 -9.28 7.62 26.52
CA ARG A 134 -8.17 7.21 25.67
C ARG A 134 -8.06 8.09 24.43
N ILE A 135 -6.90 8.71 24.20
CA ILE A 135 -6.59 9.33 22.91
C ILE A 135 -6.28 8.23 21.88
N LEU A 136 -7.13 8.10 20.87
CA LEU A 136 -6.93 7.16 19.76
C LEU A 136 -5.98 7.79 18.71
N CYS A 137 -4.67 7.68 18.94
CA CYS A 137 -3.65 7.98 17.91
C CYS A 137 -3.45 6.78 16.97
N LEU A 138 -2.69 6.96 15.87
CA LEU A 138 -2.34 5.86 14.94
C LEU A 138 -1.89 4.56 15.65
N ARG A 139 -1.00 4.67 16.65
CA ARG A 139 -0.51 3.50 17.42
C ARG A 139 -1.57 2.85 18.31
N LYS A 140 -2.67 3.55 18.62
CA LYS A 140 -3.84 3.03 19.35
C LYS A 140 -5.05 2.77 18.44
N GLY A 141 -4.84 2.57 17.14
CA GLY A 141 -5.91 2.25 16.19
C GLY A 141 -6.79 3.44 15.79
N GLY A 142 -6.37 4.67 16.09
CA GLY A 142 -6.99 5.87 15.54
C GLY A 142 -6.57 6.15 14.11
N LYS A 143 -7.27 7.07 13.45
CA LYS A 143 -7.04 7.44 12.04
C LYS A 143 -5.90 8.45 11.85
N ILE A 144 -5.63 9.30 12.83
CA ILE A 144 -4.63 10.38 12.69
C ILE A 144 -3.55 10.31 13.77
N CYS A 145 -2.35 10.77 13.43
CA CYS A 145 -1.33 11.07 14.43
C CYS A 145 -1.70 12.41 15.09
N ASN A 146 -2.24 12.37 16.31
CA ASN A 146 -2.66 13.58 17.04
C ASN A 146 -1.54 14.60 17.30
N ALA A 147 -0.27 14.23 17.08
CA ALA A 147 0.83 15.19 17.12
C ALA A 147 0.85 16.12 15.90
N LEU A 148 0.31 15.68 14.76
CA LEU A 148 0.30 16.48 13.53
C LEU A 148 -0.53 17.77 13.68
N THR A 149 -1.71 17.66 14.27
CA THR A 149 -2.62 18.79 14.50
C THR A 149 -2.51 19.36 15.92
N GLY A 150 -1.66 18.77 16.76
CA GLY A 150 -1.44 19.16 18.13
C GLY A 150 -0.02 19.66 18.39
N ASP A 151 0.40 19.56 19.64
CA ASP A 151 1.76 19.88 20.05
C ASP A 151 2.74 18.82 19.52
N HIS A 152 3.67 19.26 18.69
CA HIS A 152 4.73 18.43 18.11
C HIS A 152 6.13 18.89 18.45
N ARG A 153 6.30 19.74 19.49
CA ARG A 153 7.59 20.35 19.88
C ARG A 153 8.75 19.35 20.02
N TYR A 154 8.48 18.12 20.46
CA TYR A 154 9.49 17.10 20.72
C TYR A 154 9.51 15.97 19.69
N HIS A 155 8.65 16.03 18.69
CA HIS A 155 8.50 14.98 17.68
C HIS A 155 9.57 15.08 16.59
N SER A 156 9.50 14.14 15.65
CA SER A 156 10.44 13.99 14.55
C SER A 156 10.58 15.27 13.72
N ILE A 157 11.82 15.55 13.32
CA ILE A 157 12.16 16.49 12.23
C ILE A 157 12.71 15.74 11.00
N PHE A 158 12.77 14.41 11.06
CA PHE A 158 13.22 13.51 10.00
C PHE A 158 12.26 12.34 9.86
N GLY A 159 11.40 12.39 8.85
CA GLY A 159 10.49 11.29 8.54
C GLY A 159 9.55 10.90 9.69
N ALA A 160 8.92 9.75 9.54
CA ALA A 160 7.91 9.18 10.40
C ALA A 160 7.97 7.64 10.32
N ALA A 161 7.42 6.98 11.33
CA ALA A 161 7.37 5.52 11.39
C ALA A 161 6.07 5.00 10.76
N SER A 162 6.16 3.94 9.96
CA SER A 162 4.99 3.18 9.52
C SER A 162 4.47 2.32 10.68
N VAL A 163 3.36 2.73 11.27
CA VAL A 163 2.77 2.10 12.48
C VAL A 163 1.30 1.70 12.29
N ALA A 164 0.76 1.98 11.12
CA ALA A 164 -0.62 1.67 10.80
C ALA A 164 -0.68 1.11 9.40
N VAL A 165 -1.72 0.33 9.13
CA VAL A 165 -2.05 -0.06 7.78
C VAL A 165 -2.58 1.19 7.07
N TYR A 166 -2.03 1.50 5.89
CA TYR A 166 -2.55 2.60 5.08
C TYR A 166 -3.93 2.22 4.54
N PRO A 167 -5.02 2.93 4.91
CA PRO A 167 -6.37 2.60 4.44
C PRO A 167 -6.46 2.66 2.90
N CYS A 168 -5.81 3.65 2.29
CA CYS A 168 -5.75 3.78 0.85
C CYS A 168 -5.12 2.55 0.16
N SER A 169 -4.00 2.03 0.68
CA SER A 169 -3.35 0.83 0.13
C SER A 169 -4.07 -0.47 0.47
N SER A 170 -4.61 -0.59 1.68
CA SER A 170 -5.32 -1.81 2.10
C SER A 170 -6.66 -1.99 1.42
N ASN A 171 -7.39 -0.89 1.20
CA ASN A 171 -8.67 -0.92 0.47
C ASN A 171 -8.47 -0.97 -1.05
N CYS A 172 -7.32 -0.53 -1.58
CA CYS A 172 -7.00 -0.72 -2.99
C CYS A 172 -6.89 -2.22 -3.29
N PRO A 173 -7.70 -2.78 -4.22
CA PRO A 173 -7.62 -4.20 -4.55
C PRO A 173 -6.25 -4.63 -5.07
N ALA A 174 -5.54 -3.74 -5.78
CA ALA A 174 -4.19 -3.98 -6.25
C ALA A 174 -3.11 -3.80 -5.15
N HIS A 175 -3.49 -3.40 -3.93
CA HIS A 175 -2.57 -3.13 -2.83
C HIS A 175 -1.43 -2.16 -3.18
N THR A 176 -1.73 -1.18 -4.04
CA THR A 176 -0.76 -0.17 -4.47
C THR A 176 -0.17 0.57 -3.27
N ASP A 177 1.16 0.77 -3.27
CA ASP A 177 1.84 1.60 -2.27
C ASP A 177 1.61 3.10 -2.56
N ILE A 178 0.39 3.54 -2.27
CA ILE A 178 -0.10 4.90 -2.50
C ILE A 178 0.72 5.95 -1.75
N PRO A 179 0.99 5.80 -0.44
CA PRO A 179 1.79 6.78 0.29
C PRO A 179 3.18 6.96 -0.31
N SER A 180 3.84 5.86 -0.70
CA SER A 180 5.18 5.93 -1.30
C SER A 180 5.20 6.69 -2.64
N PHE A 181 4.29 6.40 -3.59
CA PHE A 181 4.33 7.12 -4.86
C PHE A 181 3.89 8.59 -4.71
N LEU A 182 2.92 8.89 -3.83
CA LEU A 182 2.53 10.27 -3.54
C LEU A 182 3.67 11.04 -2.90
N ASN A 183 4.42 10.42 -1.99
CA ASN A 183 5.59 11.02 -1.39
C ASN A 183 6.69 11.33 -2.42
N ARG A 184 6.95 10.42 -3.36
CA ARG A 184 7.90 10.69 -4.45
C ARG A 184 7.40 11.80 -5.36
N MET A 185 6.11 11.84 -5.65
CA MET A 185 5.47 12.90 -6.43
C MET A 185 5.60 14.26 -5.74
N SER A 186 5.29 14.36 -4.44
CA SER A 186 5.37 15.62 -3.70
C SER A 186 6.80 16.17 -3.57
N ASN A 187 7.82 15.32 -3.75
CA ASN A 187 9.23 15.71 -3.76
C ASN A 187 9.77 15.93 -5.19
N GLY A 188 8.91 16.05 -6.20
CA GLY A 188 9.29 16.27 -7.61
C GLY A 188 9.97 15.06 -8.27
N ASN A 189 9.99 13.89 -7.62
CA ASN A 189 10.63 12.68 -8.14
C ASN A 189 9.64 11.80 -8.91
N LEU A 190 9.22 12.31 -10.08
CA LEU A 190 8.25 11.65 -10.96
C LEU A 190 8.68 10.23 -11.38
N MET A 191 9.97 10.04 -11.65
CA MET A 191 10.50 8.76 -12.12
C MET A 191 10.37 7.67 -11.06
N GLU A 192 10.72 7.96 -9.82
CA GLU A 192 10.55 7.00 -8.72
C GLU A 192 9.07 6.80 -8.37
N ALA A 193 8.24 7.86 -8.43
CA ALA A 193 6.80 7.73 -8.25
C ALA A 193 6.19 6.75 -9.27
N ALA A 194 6.57 6.89 -10.55
CA ALA A 194 6.15 5.99 -11.62
C ALA A 194 6.60 4.54 -11.38
N ARG A 195 7.85 4.33 -10.95
CA ARG A 195 8.38 2.98 -10.65
C ARG A 195 7.61 2.31 -9.53
N VAL A 196 7.37 3.02 -8.43
CA VAL A 196 6.57 2.52 -7.30
C VAL A 196 5.16 2.14 -7.77
N LEU A 197 4.50 2.99 -8.56
CA LEU A 197 3.15 2.69 -9.06
C LEU A 197 3.13 1.45 -9.96
N LEU A 198 4.11 1.34 -10.87
CA LEU A 198 4.23 0.22 -11.83
C LEU A 198 4.60 -1.13 -11.20
N ASP A 199 5.15 -1.14 -9.98
CA ASP A 199 5.34 -2.38 -9.21
C ASP A 199 4.02 -3.05 -8.82
N PHE A 200 2.92 -2.28 -8.76
CA PHE A 200 1.62 -2.77 -8.34
C PHE A 200 0.56 -2.74 -9.43
N ASN A 201 0.63 -1.74 -10.31
CA ASN A 201 -0.36 -1.53 -11.35
C ASN A 201 0.34 -1.17 -12.67
N PRO A 202 0.35 -2.05 -13.69
CA PRO A 202 1.03 -1.80 -14.94
C PRO A 202 0.26 -0.92 -15.93
N MET A 203 -0.97 -0.50 -15.59
CA MET A 203 -1.83 0.29 -16.46
C MET A 203 -2.50 1.48 -15.74
N PRO A 204 -1.72 2.34 -15.05
CA PRO A 204 -2.26 3.45 -14.25
C PRO A 204 -3.05 4.48 -15.08
N ALA A 205 -2.70 4.68 -16.35
CA ALA A 205 -3.46 5.55 -17.25
C ALA A 205 -4.91 5.04 -17.44
N ILE A 206 -5.10 3.72 -17.40
CA ILE A 206 -6.42 3.10 -17.60
C ILE A 206 -7.20 3.11 -16.28
N THR A 207 -6.61 2.60 -15.20
CA THR A 207 -7.27 2.56 -13.88
C THR A 207 -7.58 3.97 -13.34
N GLY A 208 -6.73 4.96 -13.60
CA GLY A 208 -6.99 6.36 -13.28
C GLY A 208 -8.25 6.94 -13.94
N ARG A 209 -8.75 6.32 -15.01
CA ARG A 209 -10.00 6.71 -15.70
C ARG A 209 -11.22 5.95 -15.20
N VAL A 210 -11.08 4.63 -14.98
CA VAL A 210 -12.25 3.73 -14.81
C VAL A 210 -12.38 3.13 -13.40
N CYS A 211 -11.45 3.40 -12.49
CA CYS A 211 -11.53 2.91 -11.11
C CYS A 211 -12.67 3.60 -10.34
N PRO A 212 -13.52 2.85 -9.60
CA PRO A 212 -14.60 3.40 -8.78
C PRO A 212 -14.12 3.92 -7.41
N ILE A 213 -12.81 4.10 -7.22
CA ILE A 213 -12.20 4.73 -6.04
C ILE A 213 -12.43 3.95 -4.72
N PHE A 214 -11.66 2.89 -4.50
CA PHE A 214 -11.67 2.17 -3.21
C PHE A 214 -10.83 2.84 -2.13
N CYS A 215 -9.82 3.62 -2.52
CA CYS A 215 -8.76 4.11 -1.65
C CYS A 215 -9.06 5.46 -0.97
N GLU A 216 -9.87 6.33 -1.59
CA GLU A 216 -10.13 7.69 -1.09
C GLU A 216 -11.23 7.78 -0.01
N PRO A 217 -12.33 6.98 -0.02
CA PRO A 217 -13.40 7.13 0.98
C PRO A 217 -12.95 6.96 2.44
N GLU A 218 -11.94 6.13 2.67
CA GLU A 218 -11.36 5.86 4.00
C GLU A 218 -10.03 6.60 4.22
N CYS A 219 -9.73 7.62 3.41
CA CYS A 219 -8.53 8.42 3.57
C CYS A 219 -8.55 9.12 4.94
N TYR A 220 -7.48 8.94 5.73
CA TYR A 220 -7.40 9.55 7.06
C TYR A 220 -7.35 11.09 7.05
N ARG A 221 -7.07 11.72 5.90
CA ARG A 221 -7.15 13.18 5.74
C ARG A 221 -8.58 13.71 5.84
N SER A 222 -9.60 12.88 5.60
CA SER A 222 -11.01 13.27 5.70
C SER A 222 -11.45 13.71 7.11
N GLU A 223 -10.67 13.40 8.15
CA GLU A 223 -10.91 13.91 9.51
C GLU A 223 -10.32 15.33 9.73
N PHE A 224 -9.55 15.84 8.77
CA PHE A 224 -8.90 17.15 8.80
C PHE A 224 -9.55 18.12 7.79
N ASP A 225 -9.63 17.72 6.52
CA ASP A 225 -10.35 18.44 5.47
C ASP A 225 -10.98 17.46 4.47
N GLU A 226 -10.56 17.47 3.20
CA GLU A 226 -11.04 16.58 2.15
C GLU A 226 -10.00 15.49 1.83
N PRO A 227 -10.45 14.26 1.44
CA PRO A 227 -9.53 13.18 1.07
C PRO A 227 -8.59 13.60 -0.07
N VAL A 228 -7.43 12.94 -0.14
CA VAL A 228 -6.50 13.09 -1.27
C VAL A 228 -7.14 12.52 -2.54
N ALA A 229 -7.07 13.25 -3.65
CA ALA A 229 -7.60 12.87 -4.95
C ALA A 229 -6.66 11.89 -5.68
N ILE A 230 -6.42 10.73 -5.05
CA ILE A 230 -5.50 9.66 -5.49
C ILE A 230 -5.76 9.25 -6.95
N ARG A 231 -7.01 9.05 -7.37
CA ARG A 231 -7.35 8.65 -8.75
C ARG A 231 -6.85 9.67 -9.78
N CYS A 232 -6.90 10.96 -9.44
CA CYS A 232 -6.51 12.06 -10.32
C CYS A 232 -4.98 12.14 -10.49
N VAL A 233 -4.26 11.95 -9.39
CA VAL A 233 -2.80 11.84 -9.39
C VAL A 233 -2.36 10.59 -10.16
N GLU A 234 -3.00 9.44 -9.91
CA GLU A 234 -2.73 8.17 -10.61
C GLU A 234 -2.92 8.31 -12.12
N ARG A 235 -4.03 8.92 -12.56
CA ARG A 235 -4.32 9.17 -13.98
C ARG A 235 -3.22 10.00 -14.64
N SER A 236 -2.91 11.15 -14.05
CA SER A 236 -1.95 12.09 -14.65
C SER A 236 -0.54 11.54 -14.68
N LEU A 237 -0.13 10.80 -13.63
CA LEU A 237 1.13 10.04 -13.62
C LEU A 237 1.10 8.93 -14.68
N GLY A 238 -0.01 8.23 -14.82
CA GLY A 238 -0.19 7.18 -15.82
C GLY A 238 -0.07 7.67 -17.26
N ASP A 239 -0.64 8.83 -17.56
CA ASP A 239 -0.53 9.44 -18.89
C ASP A 239 0.94 9.76 -19.23
N ARG A 240 1.69 10.34 -18.28
CA ARG A 240 3.14 10.64 -18.44
C ARG A 240 4.00 9.39 -18.55
N ILE A 241 3.61 8.31 -17.86
CA ILE A 241 4.24 7.00 -18.01
C ILE A 241 4.09 6.50 -19.45
N LEU A 242 2.91 6.66 -20.07
CA LEU A 242 2.68 6.23 -21.45
C LEU A 242 3.39 7.13 -22.47
N GLU A 243 3.43 8.45 -22.25
CA GLU A 243 4.23 9.38 -23.06
C GLU A 243 5.72 8.98 -23.10
N ARG A 244 6.23 8.43 -21.99
CA ARG A 244 7.61 7.96 -21.83
C ARG A 244 7.70 6.43 -21.75
N MET A 245 6.80 5.72 -22.44
CA MET A 245 6.67 4.26 -22.30
C MET A 245 7.98 3.48 -22.51
N ASN A 246 8.87 3.96 -23.39
CA ASN A 246 10.15 3.30 -23.68
C ASN A 246 11.12 3.31 -22.47
N GLU A 247 10.94 4.22 -21.51
CA GLU A 247 11.76 4.28 -20.29
C GLU A 247 11.26 3.32 -19.21
N PHE A 248 9.95 3.12 -19.14
CA PHE A 248 9.32 2.35 -18.06
C PHE A 248 9.01 0.89 -18.44
N PHE A 249 8.71 0.62 -19.70
CA PHE A 249 8.35 -0.71 -20.20
C PHE A 249 9.50 -1.32 -21.02
N THR A 250 10.64 -1.49 -20.34
CA THR A 250 11.84 -2.06 -20.96
C THR A 250 11.88 -3.59 -20.86
N PRO A 251 12.48 -4.30 -21.83
CA PRO A 251 12.73 -5.72 -21.70
C PRO A 251 13.61 -6.03 -20.48
N PRO A 252 13.28 -7.04 -19.66
CA PRO A 252 14.15 -7.49 -18.57
C PRO A 252 15.52 -7.95 -19.07
N LYS A 253 16.56 -7.65 -18.29
CA LYS A 253 17.93 -8.09 -18.55
C LYS A 253 18.09 -9.60 -18.34
N ALA A 254 17.53 -10.13 -17.25
CA ALA A 254 17.59 -11.56 -16.92
C ALA A 254 16.58 -12.36 -17.74
N LYS A 255 16.97 -13.57 -18.18
CA LYS A 255 16.10 -14.52 -18.88
C LYS A 255 15.97 -15.77 -18.02
N SER A 256 14.73 -16.16 -17.69
CA SER A 256 14.48 -17.40 -16.93
C SER A 256 14.52 -18.66 -17.80
N GLY A 257 14.45 -18.50 -19.12
CA GLY A 257 14.35 -19.60 -20.10
C GLY A 257 12.93 -20.14 -20.31
N ARG A 258 12.01 -19.86 -19.38
CA ARG A 258 10.65 -20.43 -19.37
C ARG A 258 9.71 -19.75 -20.35
N ASN A 259 8.74 -20.49 -20.84
CA ASN A 259 7.73 -20.08 -21.80
C ASN A 259 6.33 -20.23 -21.22
N ILE A 260 5.58 -19.12 -21.14
CA ILE A 260 4.27 -19.06 -20.50
C ILE A 260 3.22 -18.58 -21.51
N ALA A 261 2.10 -19.30 -21.58
CA ALA A 261 0.92 -18.90 -22.35
C ALA A 261 -0.11 -18.20 -21.46
N ILE A 262 -0.67 -17.10 -21.96
CA ILE A 262 -1.78 -16.38 -21.33
C ILE A 262 -2.93 -16.36 -22.32
N ILE A 263 -4.12 -16.77 -21.90
CA ILE A 263 -5.32 -16.81 -22.73
C ILE A 263 -6.23 -15.66 -22.31
N GLY A 264 -6.41 -14.69 -23.20
CA GLY A 264 -7.15 -13.45 -22.96
C GLY A 264 -6.22 -12.26 -22.68
N SER A 265 -6.47 -11.14 -23.37
CA SER A 265 -5.71 -9.89 -23.25
C SER A 265 -6.45 -8.80 -22.47
N GLY A 266 -7.39 -9.18 -21.59
CA GLY A 266 -8.00 -8.26 -20.62
C GLY A 266 -7.04 -7.85 -19.49
N PRO A 267 -7.48 -7.01 -18.55
CA PRO A 267 -6.61 -6.44 -17.51
C PRO A 267 -5.83 -7.49 -16.69
N ALA A 268 -6.47 -8.61 -16.33
CA ALA A 268 -5.82 -9.70 -15.61
C ALA A 268 -4.71 -10.36 -16.45
N GLY A 269 -4.98 -10.65 -17.72
CA GLY A 269 -4.02 -11.24 -18.64
C GLY A 269 -2.84 -10.32 -18.92
N LEU A 270 -3.10 -9.04 -19.19
CA LEU A 270 -2.04 -8.03 -19.41
C LEU A 270 -1.18 -7.82 -18.16
N THR A 271 -1.79 -7.82 -16.98
CA THR A 271 -1.05 -7.66 -15.72
C THR A 271 -0.17 -8.87 -15.39
N ALA A 272 -0.70 -10.09 -15.59
CA ALA A 272 0.09 -11.30 -15.45
C ALA A 272 1.23 -11.32 -16.48
N ALA A 273 0.97 -10.91 -17.73
CA ALA A 273 1.97 -10.82 -18.78
C ALA A 273 3.11 -9.87 -18.39
N TYR A 274 2.78 -8.67 -17.92
CA TYR A 274 3.75 -7.69 -17.43
C TYR A 274 4.61 -8.25 -16.29
N THR A 275 3.97 -8.79 -15.26
CA THR A 275 4.64 -9.24 -14.03
C THR A 275 5.55 -10.44 -14.30
N LEU A 276 5.05 -11.44 -15.03
CA LEU A 276 5.84 -12.61 -15.43
C LEU A 276 6.94 -12.23 -16.42
N ARG A 277 6.69 -11.25 -17.31
CA ARG A 277 7.73 -10.74 -18.22
C ARG A 277 8.86 -10.10 -17.41
N ARG A 278 8.57 -9.24 -16.43
CA ARG A 278 9.61 -8.64 -15.54
C ARG A 278 10.47 -9.69 -14.84
N SER A 279 9.91 -10.86 -14.53
CA SER A 279 10.63 -12.00 -13.95
C SER A 279 11.53 -12.77 -14.94
N GLY A 280 11.63 -12.30 -16.20
CA GLY A 280 12.52 -12.85 -17.22
C GLY A 280 11.91 -13.93 -18.11
N ASN A 281 10.63 -14.24 -17.96
CA ASN A 281 9.96 -15.28 -18.74
C ASN A 281 9.64 -14.81 -20.17
N ARG A 282 9.50 -15.77 -21.09
CA ARG A 282 8.95 -15.55 -22.45
C ARG A 282 7.43 -15.69 -22.36
N ILE A 283 6.72 -14.67 -22.82
CA ILE A 283 5.26 -14.59 -22.70
C ILE A 283 4.62 -14.58 -24.09
N THR A 284 3.62 -15.43 -24.28
CA THR A 284 2.72 -15.38 -25.44
C THR A 284 1.27 -15.23 -24.96
N VAL A 285 0.63 -14.13 -25.34
CA VAL A 285 -0.78 -13.84 -25.08
C VAL A 285 -1.61 -14.26 -26.31
N PHE A 286 -2.60 -15.12 -26.10
CA PHE A 286 -3.57 -15.54 -27.11
C PHE A 286 -4.86 -14.76 -26.91
N GLU A 287 -5.30 -14.03 -27.93
CA GLU A 287 -6.49 -13.19 -27.89
C GLU A 287 -7.45 -13.61 -29.00
N LYS A 288 -8.73 -13.77 -28.65
CA LYS A 288 -9.80 -14.14 -29.57
C LYS A 288 -10.17 -13.00 -30.50
N CYS A 289 -10.21 -11.78 -29.98
CA CYS A 289 -10.57 -10.60 -30.74
C CYS A 289 -9.44 -10.15 -31.68
N ARG A 290 -9.77 -9.22 -32.59
CA ARG A 290 -8.83 -8.68 -33.59
C ARG A 290 -7.68 -7.90 -32.97
N GLU A 291 -7.92 -7.26 -31.84
CA GLU A 291 -6.95 -6.42 -31.14
C GLU A 291 -6.89 -6.81 -29.65
N ALA A 292 -5.72 -6.58 -29.06
CA ALA A 292 -5.51 -6.85 -27.65
C ALA A 292 -6.04 -5.70 -26.76
N GLY A 293 -6.53 -6.03 -25.57
CA GLY A 293 -7.12 -5.09 -24.61
C GLY A 293 -8.37 -5.63 -23.93
N GLY A 294 -9.00 -6.67 -24.49
CA GLY A 294 -10.20 -7.29 -23.93
C GLY A 294 -11.33 -6.26 -23.71
N MET A 295 -12.04 -6.36 -22.57
CA MET A 295 -13.17 -5.48 -22.25
C MET A 295 -12.80 -3.98 -22.21
N LEU A 296 -11.51 -3.64 -22.00
CA LEU A 296 -11.06 -2.24 -22.05
C LEU A 296 -11.31 -1.62 -23.42
N LEU A 297 -11.08 -2.40 -24.49
CA LEU A 297 -11.25 -1.95 -25.86
C LEU A 297 -12.70 -2.15 -26.31
N TYR A 298 -13.31 -3.29 -25.97
CA TYR A 298 -14.57 -3.73 -26.57
C TYR A 298 -15.83 -3.38 -25.77
N SER A 299 -15.73 -3.05 -24.47
CA SER A 299 -16.90 -2.75 -23.64
C SER A 299 -16.97 -1.30 -23.20
N ILE A 300 -15.87 -0.72 -22.70
CA ILE A 300 -15.92 0.62 -22.08
C ILE A 300 -16.00 1.70 -23.16
N PRO A 301 -16.95 2.64 -23.14
CA PRO A 301 -17.07 3.68 -24.18
C PRO A 301 -15.86 4.63 -24.28
N PRO A 302 -15.57 5.22 -25.45
CA PRO A 302 -14.39 6.09 -25.67
C PRO A 302 -14.39 7.34 -24.79
N TYR A 303 -15.55 7.93 -24.51
CA TYR A 303 -15.69 9.10 -23.63
C TYR A 303 -15.31 8.82 -22.16
N ARG A 304 -15.24 7.54 -21.75
CA ARG A 304 -14.72 7.12 -20.42
C ARG A 304 -13.29 6.60 -20.50
N LEU A 305 -12.98 5.83 -21.55
CA LEU A 305 -11.66 5.26 -21.78
C LEU A 305 -11.29 5.35 -23.26
N PRO A 306 -10.49 6.36 -23.64
CA PRO A 306 -10.03 6.51 -25.01
C PRO A 306 -9.29 5.27 -25.52
N LYS A 307 -9.57 4.87 -26.76
CA LYS A 307 -9.05 3.64 -27.35
C LYS A 307 -7.55 3.72 -27.63
N ASP A 308 -7.05 4.91 -27.94
CA ASP A 308 -5.62 5.15 -28.15
C ASP A 308 -4.82 4.93 -26.86
N VAL A 309 -5.38 5.25 -25.68
CA VAL A 309 -4.75 4.99 -24.38
C VAL A 309 -4.56 3.47 -24.17
N VAL A 310 -5.59 2.67 -24.47
CA VAL A 310 -5.50 1.20 -24.41
C VAL A 310 -4.49 0.68 -25.43
N GLY A 311 -4.50 1.22 -26.64
CA GLY A 311 -3.55 0.87 -27.71
C GLY A 311 -2.09 1.15 -27.30
N LYS A 312 -1.81 2.35 -26.76
CA LYS A 312 -0.50 2.74 -26.23
C LYS A 312 -0.05 1.81 -25.10
N GLN A 313 -0.95 1.46 -24.18
CA GLN A 313 -0.65 0.52 -23.10
C GLN A 313 -0.26 -0.87 -23.62
N VAL A 314 -0.99 -1.40 -24.60
CA VAL A 314 -0.66 -2.68 -25.24
C VAL A 314 0.67 -2.58 -25.99
N GLN A 315 0.92 -1.46 -26.65
CA GLN A 315 2.18 -1.22 -27.36
C GLN A 315 3.38 -1.16 -26.40
N ALA A 316 3.23 -0.53 -25.24
CA ALA A 316 4.24 -0.53 -24.19
C ALA A 316 4.59 -1.97 -23.75
N LEU A 317 3.58 -2.82 -23.55
CA LEU A 317 3.77 -4.23 -23.21
C LEU A 317 4.43 -5.04 -24.34
N LYS A 318 4.09 -4.77 -25.60
CA LYS A 318 4.80 -5.32 -26.77
C LYS A 318 6.28 -4.90 -26.75
N GLY A 319 6.58 -3.66 -26.39
CA GLY A 319 7.94 -3.12 -26.25
C GLY A 319 8.81 -3.90 -25.25
N MET A 320 8.21 -4.50 -24.22
CA MET A 320 8.92 -5.40 -23.29
C MET A 320 9.29 -6.76 -23.90
N GLY A 321 8.79 -7.08 -25.10
CA GLY A 321 8.96 -8.36 -25.78
C GLY A 321 7.85 -9.38 -25.49
N ILE A 322 6.67 -8.93 -25.04
CA ILE A 322 5.48 -9.78 -24.91
C ILE A 322 4.89 -10.02 -26.31
N LYS A 323 4.68 -11.28 -26.69
CA LYS A 323 4.10 -11.64 -27.99
C LYS A 323 2.58 -11.74 -27.89
N PHE A 324 1.87 -11.12 -28.81
CA PHE A 324 0.41 -11.21 -28.91
C PHE A 324 0.03 -11.98 -30.18
N LYS A 325 -0.81 -13.01 -30.03
CA LYS A 325 -1.45 -13.76 -31.10
C LYS A 325 -2.95 -13.47 -31.06
N VAL A 326 -3.36 -12.48 -31.85
CA VAL A 326 -4.76 -12.05 -31.98
C VAL A 326 -5.53 -12.94 -32.97
N GLY A 327 -6.86 -12.91 -32.91
CA GLY A 327 -7.73 -13.74 -33.75
C GLY A 327 -7.66 -15.24 -33.45
N VAL A 328 -7.11 -15.65 -32.30
CA VAL A 328 -6.98 -17.07 -31.91
C VAL A 328 -7.99 -17.40 -30.81
N ASN A 329 -8.98 -18.22 -31.14
CA ASN A 329 -10.01 -18.68 -30.25
C ASN A 329 -9.61 -20.02 -29.58
N VAL A 330 -9.03 -19.93 -28.38
CA VAL A 330 -8.64 -21.09 -27.60
C VAL A 330 -9.88 -21.88 -27.16
N GLY A 331 -9.93 -23.16 -27.52
CA GLY A 331 -11.10 -24.04 -27.43
C GLY A 331 -11.69 -24.42 -28.79
N LYS A 332 -11.41 -23.63 -29.84
CA LYS A 332 -11.78 -23.92 -31.23
C LYS A 332 -10.57 -24.10 -32.14
N ASP A 333 -9.68 -23.11 -32.18
CA ASP A 333 -8.53 -23.09 -33.09
C ASP A 333 -7.32 -23.82 -32.49
N ILE A 334 -7.19 -23.77 -31.17
CA ILE A 334 -6.16 -24.49 -30.40
C ILE A 334 -6.77 -24.93 -29.07
N THR A 335 -6.43 -26.14 -28.60
CA THR A 335 -6.98 -26.65 -27.35
C THR A 335 -6.14 -26.24 -26.14
N ILE A 336 -6.76 -26.15 -24.95
CA ILE A 336 -6.03 -25.91 -23.70
C ILE A 336 -4.99 -27.02 -23.45
N VAL A 337 -5.33 -28.27 -23.78
CA VAL A 337 -4.43 -29.42 -23.58
C VAL A 337 -3.16 -29.28 -24.42
N GLU A 338 -3.28 -28.79 -25.66
CA GLU A 338 -2.13 -28.52 -26.51
C GLU A 338 -1.26 -27.37 -25.97
N LEU A 339 -1.88 -26.30 -25.46
CA LEU A 339 -1.12 -25.23 -24.81
C LEU A 339 -0.37 -25.74 -23.58
N MET A 340 -0.99 -26.62 -22.78
CA MET A 340 -0.36 -27.21 -21.60
C MET A 340 0.84 -28.11 -21.93
N SER A 341 0.89 -28.72 -23.13
CA SER A 341 2.06 -29.53 -23.54
C SER A 341 3.21 -28.69 -24.12
N ARG A 342 2.92 -27.47 -24.59
CA ARG A 342 3.89 -26.58 -25.27
C ARG A 342 4.50 -25.50 -24.38
N PHE A 343 3.89 -25.23 -23.24
CA PHE A 343 4.27 -24.14 -22.34
C PHE A 343 4.50 -24.66 -20.92
N ASP A 344 5.42 -24.03 -20.19
CA ASP A 344 5.72 -24.38 -18.80
C ASP A 344 4.57 -24.03 -17.87
N ALA A 345 3.78 -23.00 -18.23
CA ALA A 345 2.54 -22.63 -17.56
C ALA A 345 1.52 -22.03 -18.53
N VAL A 346 0.23 -22.22 -18.22
CA VAL A 346 -0.89 -21.65 -18.96
C VAL A 346 -1.80 -20.91 -17.98
N PHE A 347 -2.06 -19.62 -18.25
CA PHE A 347 -2.97 -18.80 -17.47
C PHE A 347 -4.23 -18.47 -18.25
N LEU A 348 -5.39 -18.85 -17.71
CA LEU A 348 -6.70 -18.60 -18.28
C LEU A 348 -7.31 -17.32 -17.69
N ALA A 349 -7.37 -16.27 -18.52
CA ALA A 349 -7.88 -14.94 -18.18
C ALA A 349 -8.86 -14.41 -19.25
N THR A 350 -9.74 -15.29 -19.74
CA THR A 350 -10.69 -14.96 -20.82
C THR A 350 -11.79 -14.00 -20.39
N GLY A 351 -12.00 -13.81 -19.08
CA GLY A 351 -13.07 -12.97 -18.54
C GLY A 351 -14.47 -13.58 -18.69
N ALA A 352 -15.49 -12.77 -18.42
CA ALA A 352 -16.90 -13.13 -18.52
C ALA A 352 -17.54 -12.43 -19.72
N TRP A 353 -17.71 -13.17 -20.82
CA TRP A 353 -18.27 -12.65 -22.08
C TRP A 353 -19.65 -13.24 -22.41
N LYS A 354 -20.06 -14.30 -21.72
CA LYS A 354 -21.32 -14.98 -22.02
C LYS A 354 -22.44 -14.24 -21.29
N GLU A 355 -23.47 -13.84 -22.00
CA GLU A 355 -24.58 -13.11 -21.39
C GLU A 355 -25.51 -14.02 -20.60
N ARG A 356 -26.12 -13.46 -19.56
CA ARG A 356 -27.20 -14.12 -18.83
C ARG A 356 -28.53 -13.94 -19.57
N PRO A 357 -29.36 -15.00 -19.64
CA PRO A 357 -30.69 -14.88 -20.20
C PRO A 357 -31.58 -14.00 -19.31
N LEU A 358 -32.57 -13.34 -19.92
CA LEU A 358 -33.61 -12.62 -19.17
C LEU A 358 -34.61 -13.58 -18.55
N GLY A 359 -34.85 -14.71 -19.22
CA GLY A 359 -35.83 -15.71 -18.80
C GLY A 359 -37.28 -15.29 -19.05
N ILE A 360 -37.51 -14.46 -20.08
CA ILE A 360 -38.83 -13.96 -20.46
C ILE A 360 -39.26 -14.47 -21.83
N LYS A 361 -40.56 -14.51 -22.07
CA LYS A 361 -41.10 -14.88 -23.39
C LYS A 361 -40.66 -13.83 -24.42
N GLY A 362 -40.16 -14.29 -25.57
CA GLY A 362 -39.69 -13.41 -26.64
C GLY A 362 -38.30 -12.81 -26.45
N GLU A 363 -37.49 -13.25 -25.48
CA GLU A 363 -36.16 -12.65 -25.17
C GLU A 363 -35.13 -12.63 -26.32
N LYS A 364 -35.40 -13.35 -27.41
CA LYS A 364 -34.59 -13.32 -28.65
C LYS A 364 -34.80 -12.02 -29.44
N ILE A 365 -35.91 -11.32 -29.20
CA ILE A 365 -36.23 -10.01 -29.78
C ILE A 365 -35.46 -8.96 -28.96
N GLY A 366 -34.35 -8.48 -29.50
CA GLY A 366 -33.49 -7.47 -28.87
C GLY A 366 -32.00 -7.79 -28.94
N LEU A 367 -31.18 -6.77 -28.69
CA LEU A 367 -29.73 -6.83 -28.77
C LEU A 367 -29.11 -7.05 -27.39
N SER A 368 -27.88 -7.54 -27.41
CA SER A 368 -27.02 -7.52 -26.24
C SER A 368 -26.41 -6.14 -25.99
N GLY A 369 -26.31 -5.75 -24.73
CA GLY A 369 -25.59 -4.54 -24.33
C GLY A 369 -24.11 -4.61 -24.66
N LEU A 370 -23.46 -5.75 -24.39
CA LEU A 370 -22.05 -5.93 -24.69
C LEU A 370 -21.80 -5.98 -26.20
N GLU A 371 -22.68 -6.62 -26.96
CA GLU A 371 -22.58 -6.65 -28.43
C GLU A 371 -22.75 -5.25 -29.01
N PHE A 372 -23.73 -4.48 -28.54
CA PHE A 372 -23.93 -3.09 -28.96
C PHE A 372 -22.70 -2.24 -28.68
N LEU A 373 -22.18 -2.28 -27.44
CA LEU A 373 -20.97 -1.53 -27.07
C LEU A 373 -19.75 -1.97 -27.90
N ASN A 374 -19.61 -3.27 -28.18
CA ASN A 374 -18.53 -3.77 -29.04
C ASN A 374 -18.63 -3.21 -30.47
N ARG A 375 -19.83 -3.23 -31.08
CA ARG A 375 -20.04 -2.63 -32.40
C ARG A 375 -19.69 -1.14 -32.42
N VAL A 376 -20.14 -0.39 -31.41
CA VAL A 376 -19.84 1.04 -31.28
C VAL A 376 -18.33 1.28 -31.11
N ASN A 377 -17.69 0.55 -30.21
CA ASN A 377 -16.25 0.63 -29.98
C ASN A 377 -15.43 0.20 -31.21
N SER A 378 -16.02 -0.59 -32.11
CA SER A 378 -15.42 -1.01 -33.38
C SER A 378 -15.76 -0.08 -34.55
N GLY A 379 -16.45 1.03 -34.31
CA GLY A 379 -16.70 2.09 -35.30
C GLY A 379 -18.14 2.21 -35.81
N SER A 380 -19.06 1.31 -35.45
CA SER A 380 -20.48 1.47 -35.82
C SER A 380 -21.09 2.66 -35.08
N ARG A 381 -21.91 3.45 -35.77
CA ARG A 381 -22.68 4.55 -35.17
C ARG A 381 -24.18 4.33 -35.37
N ASP A 382 -24.57 3.08 -35.64
CA ASP A 382 -25.94 2.72 -35.96
C ASP A 382 -26.80 2.74 -34.70
N LEU A 383 -27.89 3.51 -34.75
CA LEU A 383 -28.93 3.45 -33.73
C LEU A 383 -29.84 2.26 -34.00
N PRO A 384 -30.07 1.37 -33.02
CA PRO A 384 -31.00 0.26 -33.19
C PRO A 384 -32.47 0.73 -33.26
N GLY A 385 -32.75 1.95 -32.83
CA GLY A 385 -34.06 2.59 -32.80
C GLY A 385 -33.96 3.96 -32.12
N LYS A 386 -35.01 4.78 -32.20
CA LYS A 386 -35.01 6.09 -31.54
C LYS A 386 -35.31 5.92 -30.05
N ARG A 387 -36.44 5.31 -29.69
CA ARG A 387 -36.80 5.03 -28.29
C ARG A 387 -36.38 3.60 -27.90
N VAL A 388 -35.40 3.47 -27.01
CA VAL A 388 -34.75 2.18 -26.73
C VAL A 388 -34.87 1.79 -25.26
N ALA A 389 -35.40 0.59 -24.98
CA ALA A 389 -35.42 0.06 -23.62
C ALA A 389 -34.07 -0.60 -23.27
N VAL A 390 -33.42 -0.13 -22.20
CA VAL A 390 -32.18 -0.71 -21.68
C VAL A 390 -32.51 -1.47 -20.39
N ILE A 391 -32.50 -2.80 -20.46
CA ILE A 391 -32.90 -3.67 -19.33
C ILE A 391 -31.67 -4.00 -18.48
N GLY A 392 -31.56 -3.40 -17.30
CA GLY A 392 -30.43 -3.61 -16.40
C GLY A 392 -30.17 -2.44 -15.46
N GLY A 393 -29.23 -2.61 -14.51
CA GLY A 393 -28.83 -1.55 -13.59
C GLY A 393 -27.33 -1.55 -13.25
N GLY A 394 -26.53 -2.35 -13.95
CA GLY A 394 -25.07 -2.39 -13.80
C GLY A 394 -24.36 -1.38 -14.70
N ASN A 395 -23.02 -1.33 -14.62
CA ASN A 395 -22.22 -0.39 -15.41
C ASN A 395 -22.43 -0.53 -16.92
N VAL A 396 -22.58 -1.76 -17.44
CA VAL A 396 -22.91 -2.00 -18.85
C VAL A 396 -24.23 -1.31 -19.25
N ALA A 397 -25.24 -1.32 -18.38
CA ALA A 397 -26.51 -0.64 -18.67
C ALA A 397 -26.34 0.88 -18.74
N MET A 398 -25.50 1.45 -17.87
CA MET A 398 -25.20 2.90 -17.89
C MET A 398 -24.41 3.29 -19.15
N ASP A 399 -23.38 2.50 -19.48
CA ASP A 399 -22.58 2.71 -20.69
C ASP A 399 -23.44 2.61 -21.96
N VAL A 400 -24.31 1.60 -22.05
CA VAL A 400 -25.27 1.46 -23.16
C VAL A 400 -26.18 2.68 -23.25
N ALA A 401 -26.83 3.07 -22.15
CA ALA A 401 -27.79 4.17 -22.16
C ALA A 401 -27.13 5.49 -22.54
N ARG A 402 -25.99 5.83 -21.93
CA ARG A 402 -25.24 7.07 -22.25
C ARG A 402 -24.71 7.07 -23.69
N THR A 403 -24.25 5.91 -24.19
CA THR A 403 -23.85 5.78 -25.59
C THR A 403 -25.02 5.99 -26.55
N LEU A 404 -26.18 5.39 -26.29
CA LEU A 404 -27.38 5.58 -27.10
C LEU A 404 -27.81 7.04 -27.16
N LEU A 405 -27.86 7.72 -26.01
CA LEU A 405 -28.22 9.14 -25.93
C LEU A 405 -27.28 9.99 -26.79
N ARG A 406 -25.97 9.80 -26.65
CA ARG A 406 -24.94 10.55 -27.39
C ARG A 406 -24.91 10.25 -28.88
N LEU A 407 -25.50 9.14 -29.32
CA LEU A 407 -25.72 8.82 -30.74
C LEU A 407 -27.05 9.38 -31.26
N GLY A 408 -27.85 10.06 -30.44
CA GLY A 408 -29.13 10.68 -30.80
C GLY A 408 -30.37 9.85 -30.46
N GLY A 409 -30.23 8.78 -29.67
CA GLY A 409 -31.34 7.97 -29.17
C GLY A 409 -32.00 8.54 -27.91
N GLU A 410 -33.14 7.97 -27.55
CA GLU A 410 -33.95 8.27 -26.35
C GLU A 410 -34.00 6.99 -25.48
N PRO A 411 -32.95 6.70 -24.70
CA PRO A 411 -32.86 5.49 -23.90
C PRO A 411 -33.70 5.59 -22.62
N VAL A 412 -34.41 4.50 -22.29
CA VAL A 412 -35.11 4.33 -21.02
C VAL A 412 -34.50 3.14 -20.28
N VAL A 413 -33.87 3.39 -19.13
CA VAL A 413 -33.30 2.34 -18.28
C VAL A 413 -34.39 1.70 -17.45
N ILE A 414 -34.64 0.41 -17.65
CA ILE A 414 -35.62 -0.36 -16.90
C ILE A 414 -34.91 -1.21 -15.85
N TYR A 415 -35.23 -0.95 -14.58
CA TYR A 415 -34.59 -1.62 -13.46
C TYR A 415 -35.58 -2.11 -12.40
N ARG A 416 -35.45 -3.38 -12.02
CA ARG A 416 -36.38 -4.06 -11.10
C ARG A 416 -36.29 -3.66 -9.62
N ARG A 417 -35.36 -2.77 -9.26
CA ARG A 417 -35.20 -2.23 -7.88
C ARG A 417 -35.13 -0.71 -7.93
N THR A 418 -34.87 -0.07 -6.79
CA THR A 418 -34.65 1.38 -6.75
C THR A 418 -33.20 1.72 -7.11
N GLN A 419 -32.92 3.01 -7.27
CA GLN A 419 -31.58 3.51 -7.52
C GLN A 419 -30.58 3.07 -6.44
N ALA A 420 -30.98 3.03 -5.17
CA ALA A 420 -30.08 2.70 -4.05
C ALA A 420 -29.49 1.29 -4.16
N GLU A 421 -30.18 0.37 -4.84
CA GLU A 421 -29.71 -1.00 -5.06
C GLU A 421 -29.08 -1.22 -6.44
N MET A 422 -28.82 -0.18 -7.24
CA MET A 422 -28.15 -0.33 -8.53
C MET A 422 -26.71 -0.82 -8.34
N PRO A 423 -26.26 -1.86 -9.07
CA PRO A 423 -24.87 -2.30 -9.06
C PRO A 423 -23.89 -1.34 -9.75
N ALA A 424 -24.38 -0.45 -10.62
CA ALA A 424 -23.53 0.54 -11.29
C ALA A 424 -22.85 1.48 -10.28
N PHE A 425 -21.68 1.99 -10.63
CA PHE A 425 -20.99 2.97 -9.79
C PHE A 425 -21.83 4.24 -9.66
N ARG A 426 -21.83 4.85 -8.47
CA ARG A 426 -22.66 6.02 -8.15
C ARG A 426 -22.40 7.17 -9.13
N ASP A 427 -21.14 7.52 -9.37
CA ASP A 427 -20.72 8.55 -10.33
C ASP A 427 -21.29 8.29 -11.75
N GLU A 428 -21.39 7.03 -12.18
CA GLU A 428 -21.91 6.70 -13.51
C GLU A 428 -23.43 6.84 -13.61
N VAL A 429 -24.15 6.52 -12.53
CA VAL A 429 -25.60 6.74 -12.43
C VAL A 429 -25.91 8.23 -12.36
N GLU A 430 -25.12 9.00 -11.62
CA GLU A 430 -25.25 10.46 -11.52
C GLU A 430 -25.02 11.12 -12.89
N LYS A 431 -23.94 10.76 -13.59
CA LYS A 431 -23.66 11.26 -14.95
C LYS A 431 -24.76 10.90 -15.96
N ALA A 432 -25.31 9.70 -15.87
CA ALA A 432 -26.44 9.29 -16.71
C ALA A 432 -27.68 10.19 -16.49
N LYS A 433 -27.97 10.55 -15.24
CA LYS A 433 -29.08 11.45 -14.90
C LYS A 433 -28.84 12.89 -15.33
N GLU A 434 -27.62 13.40 -15.13
CA GLU A 434 -27.24 14.74 -15.58
C GLU A 434 -27.38 14.90 -17.10
N GLU A 435 -27.09 13.84 -17.86
CA GLU A 435 -27.27 13.79 -19.31
C GLU A 435 -28.74 13.68 -19.73
N GLY A 436 -29.67 13.44 -18.80
CA GLY A 436 -31.11 13.41 -19.06
C GLY A 436 -31.68 12.02 -19.38
N ILE A 437 -30.99 10.93 -19.00
CA ILE A 437 -31.48 9.56 -19.23
C ILE A 437 -32.70 9.27 -18.35
N GLU A 438 -33.74 8.70 -18.95
CA GLU A 438 -34.95 8.29 -18.26
C GLU A 438 -34.74 6.95 -17.51
N PHE A 439 -35.24 6.88 -16.28
CA PHE A 439 -35.16 5.67 -15.45
C PHE A 439 -36.54 5.19 -15.01
N GLU A 440 -36.88 3.96 -15.39
CA GLU A 440 -38.08 3.26 -14.98
C GLU A 440 -37.71 2.24 -13.88
N PHE A 441 -37.67 2.74 -12.63
CA PHE A 441 -37.39 1.92 -11.46
C PHE A 441 -38.58 1.04 -11.05
N LEU A 442 -38.28 0.04 -10.22
CA LEU A 442 -39.29 -0.90 -9.71
C LEU A 442 -40.12 -1.54 -10.83
N THR A 443 -39.46 -1.87 -11.94
CA THR A 443 -40.12 -2.41 -13.13
C THR A 443 -39.36 -3.64 -13.63
N LEU A 444 -40.09 -4.74 -13.85
CA LEU A 444 -39.55 -5.99 -14.36
C LEU A 444 -40.24 -6.36 -15.69
N PRO A 445 -39.49 -6.52 -16.79
CA PRO A 445 -40.03 -7.07 -18.02
C PRO A 445 -40.47 -8.54 -17.84
N THR A 446 -41.60 -8.91 -18.45
CA THR A 446 -42.18 -10.27 -18.40
C THR A 446 -42.36 -10.91 -19.77
N GLU A 447 -42.55 -10.11 -20.82
CA GLU A 447 -42.70 -10.58 -22.20
C GLU A 447 -42.27 -9.50 -23.20
N VAL A 448 -41.63 -9.92 -24.29
CA VAL A 448 -41.33 -9.11 -25.47
C VAL A 448 -42.10 -9.67 -26.65
N SER A 449 -42.76 -8.81 -27.41
CA SER A 449 -43.39 -9.16 -28.68
C SER A 449 -43.08 -8.11 -29.74
N GLU A 450 -42.97 -8.54 -30.98
CA GLU A 450 -42.77 -7.67 -32.14
C GLU A 450 -43.92 -7.88 -33.13
N ALA A 451 -44.53 -6.78 -33.58
CA ALA A 451 -45.55 -6.79 -34.62
C ALA A 451 -45.39 -5.56 -35.51
N TYR A 452 -45.36 -5.75 -36.83
CA TYR A 452 -45.21 -4.68 -37.82
C TYR A 452 -44.03 -3.72 -37.55
N GLY A 453 -42.89 -4.27 -37.10
CA GLY A 453 -41.68 -3.50 -36.81
C GLY A 453 -41.74 -2.65 -35.53
N LYS A 454 -42.79 -2.79 -34.70
CA LYS A 454 -42.87 -2.17 -33.37
C LYS A 454 -42.69 -3.23 -32.28
N ILE A 455 -41.80 -2.95 -31.33
CA ILE A 455 -41.57 -3.82 -30.19
C ILE A 455 -42.44 -3.35 -29.02
N THR A 456 -43.19 -4.28 -28.44
CA THR A 456 -43.97 -4.05 -27.22
C THR A 456 -43.33 -4.81 -26.08
N LEU A 457 -42.98 -4.08 -25.02
CA LEU A 457 -42.43 -4.64 -23.79
C LEU A 457 -43.54 -4.71 -22.73
N LYS A 458 -43.90 -5.92 -22.31
CA LYS A 458 -44.80 -6.13 -21.17
C LYS A 458 -43.98 -6.14 -19.88
N CYS A 459 -44.43 -5.37 -18.91
CA CYS A 459 -43.77 -5.15 -17.64
C CYS A 459 -44.74 -5.33 -16.47
N VAL A 460 -44.19 -5.60 -15.29
CA VAL A 460 -44.93 -5.60 -14.02
C VAL A 460 -44.23 -4.66 -13.03
N ARG A 461 -45.02 -3.97 -12.19
CA ARG A 461 -44.46 -3.13 -11.11
C ARG A 461 -43.94 -4.01 -9.99
N MET A 462 -42.87 -3.56 -9.36
CA MET A 462 -42.18 -4.24 -8.28
C MET A 462 -42.30 -3.44 -6.98
N ARG A 463 -42.25 -4.13 -5.86
CA ARG A 463 -41.97 -3.55 -4.54
C ARG A 463 -40.77 -4.24 -3.92
N LEU A 464 -40.06 -3.56 -3.04
CA LEU A 464 -38.98 -4.19 -2.28
C LEU A 464 -39.55 -5.01 -1.13
N GLY A 465 -39.08 -6.24 -1.00
CA GLY A 465 -39.29 -7.11 0.16
C GLY A 465 -38.04 -7.22 1.01
N SER A 466 -38.03 -8.19 1.93
CA SER A 466 -36.88 -8.46 2.80
C SER A 466 -35.60 -8.74 2.00
N PRO A 467 -34.42 -8.39 2.54
CA PRO A 467 -33.13 -8.70 1.94
C PRO A 467 -32.94 -10.18 1.57
N ASP A 468 -32.21 -10.43 0.48
CA ASP A 468 -31.68 -11.75 0.11
C ASP A 468 -30.37 -12.08 0.84
N ALA A 469 -29.77 -13.23 0.53
CA ALA A 469 -28.52 -13.68 1.13
C ALA A 469 -27.32 -12.74 0.86
N SER A 470 -27.42 -11.84 -0.13
CA SER A 470 -26.43 -10.79 -0.38
C SER A 470 -26.69 -9.51 0.43
N GLY A 471 -27.74 -9.48 1.25
CA GLY A 471 -28.19 -8.30 1.98
C GLY A 471 -29.00 -7.32 1.14
N ARG A 472 -29.29 -7.64 -0.13
CA ARG A 472 -30.02 -6.76 -1.06
C ARG A 472 -31.53 -7.02 -1.00
N PRO A 473 -32.38 -5.99 -0.87
CA PRO A 473 -33.84 -6.17 -0.92
C PRO A 473 -34.30 -6.99 -2.14
N LYS A 474 -35.15 -8.00 -1.90
CA LYS A 474 -35.73 -8.82 -2.96
C LYS A 474 -36.80 -8.03 -3.71
N PRO A 475 -36.76 -7.97 -5.05
CA PRO A 475 -37.86 -7.36 -5.81
C PRO A 475 -39.03 -8.34 -5.89
N ILE A 476 -40.23 -7.91 -5.50
CA ILE A 476 -41.46 -8.71 -5.47
C ILE A 476 -42.47 -8.11 -6.45
N PRO A 477 -43.02 -8.87 -7.41
CA PRO A 477 -44.06 -8.38 -8.31
C PRO A 477 -45.33 -7.94 -7.57
N ILE A 478 -45.92 -6.84 -8.00
CA ILE A 478 -47.24 -6.36 -7.53
C ILE A 478 -48.30 -6.97 -8.45
N LYS A 479 -49.18 -7.81 -7.89
CA LYS A 479 -50.23 -8.48 -8.66
C LYS A 479 -51.20 -7.46 -9.28
N GLY A 480 -51.52 -7.62 -10.56
CA GLY A 480 -52.44 -6.74 -11.28
C GLY A 480 -51.84 -5.40 -11.72
N SER A 481 -50.52 -5.24 -11.61
CA SER A 481 -49.80 -4.02 -12.04
C SER A 481 -49.15 -4.16 -13.41
N ASP A 482 -49.58 -5.14 -14.20
CA ASP A 482 -49.09 -5.39 -15.55
C ASP A 482 -49.39 -4.20 -16.47
N PHE A 483 -48.40 -3.77 -17.24
CA PHE A 483 -48.55 -2.71 -18.24
C PHE A 483 -47.66 -2.99 -19.45
N THR A 484 -47.94 -2.33 -20.56
CA THR A 484 -47.15 -2.43 -21.79
C THR A 484 -46.52 -1.08 -22.12
N SER A 485 -45.36 -1.12 -22.77
CA SER A 485 -44.68 0.08 -23.25
C SER A 485 -44.08 -0.16 -24.63
N PRO A 486 -44.35 0.73 -25.60
CA PRO A 486 -43.79 0.60 -26.94
C PRO A 486 -42.35 1.10 -26.99
N PHE A 487 -41.49 0.36 -27.71
CA PHE A 487 -40.11 0.72 -27.98
C PHE A 487 -39.75 0.36 -29.42
N ASP A 488 -38.74 1.03 -29.96
CA ASP A 488 -38.19 0.71 -31.29
C ASP A 488 -37.16 -0.42 -31.18
N ALA A 489 -36.44 -0.48 -30.06
CA ALA A 489 -35.45 -1.51 -29.78
C ALA A 489 -35.38 -1.85 -28.28
N ILE A 490 -34.86 -3.04 -27.99
CA ILE A 490 -34.55 -3.48 -26.63
C ILE A 490 -33.08 -3.90 -26.58
N ILE A 491 -32.37 -3.44 -25.55
CA ILE A 491 -31.00 -3.86 -25.24
C ILE A 491 -30.94 -4.50 -23.85
N LYS A 492 -30.38 -5.70 -23.80
CA LYS A 492 -30.27 -6.53 -22.58
C LYS A 492 -28.91 -6.30 -21.92
N ALA A 493 -28.92 -5.83 -20.68
CA ALA A 493 -27.72 -5.54 -19.88
C ALA A 493 -27.86 -6.10 -18.45
N VAL A 494 -28.23 -7.38 -18.35
CA VAL A 494 -28.48 -8.08 -17.07
C VAL A 494 -27.27 -8.86 -16.53
N GLY A 495 -26.12 -8.66 -17.14
CA GLY A 495 -24.82 -9.15 -16.70
C GLY A 495 -24.33 -10.40 -17.44
N GLU A 496 -23.05 -10.71 -17.21
CA GLU A 496 -22.30 -11.73 -17.91
C GLU A 496 -21.85 -12.87 -16.97
N GLU A 497 -21.40 -13.95 -17.57
CA GLU A 497 -20.81 -15.11 -16.92
C GLU A 497 -19.60 -15.63 -17.71
N PRO A 498 -18.66 -16.31 -17.04
CA PRO A 498 -17.56 -17.00 -17.69
C PRO A 498 -18.06 -18.13 -18.61
N ASP A 499 -17.51 -18.21 -19.82
CA ASP A 499 -17.69 -19.40 -20.64
C ASP A 499 -16.67 -20.47 -20.22
N THR A 500 -17.13 -21.54 -19.58
CA THR A 500 -16.27 -22.66 -19.15
C THR A 500 -16.19 -23.80 -20.19
N SER A 501 -16.82 -23.62 -21.36
CA SER A 501 -16.89 -24.63 -22.42
C SER A 501 -15.52 -25.08 -22.91
N LEU A 502 -14.54 -24.17 -22.93
CA LEU A 502 -13.16 -24.44 -23.36
C LEU A 502 -12.36 -25.37 -22.44
N LEU A 503 -12.80 -25.56 -21.19
CA LEU A 503 -12.13 -26.45 -20.24
C LEU A 503 -12.62 -27.89 -20.36
N PRO A 504 -11.71 -28.88 -20.34
CA PRO A 504 -12.07 -30.28 -20.10
C PRO A 504 -12.85 -30.44 -18.78
N ALA A 505 -13.72 -31.45 -18.71
CA ALA A 505 -14.62 -31.67 -17.57
C ALA A 505 -13.90 -31.75 -16.21
N THR A 506 -12.68 -32.29 -16.19
CA THR A 506 -11.83 -32.40 -14.98
C THR A 506 -11.43 -31.04 -14.40
N PHE A 507 -11.09 -30.07 -15.25
CA PHE A 507 -10.71 -28.72 -14.83
C PHE A 507 -11.93 -27.83 -14.61
N ARG A 508 -13.00 -28.03 -15.36
CA ARG A 508 -14.25 -27.24 -15.24
C ARG A 508 -14.83 -27.29 -13.83
N LYS A 509 -14.90 -28.46 -13.20
CA LYS A 509 -15.39 -28.62 -11.81
C LYS A 509 -14.56 -27.84 -10.79
N LYS A 510 -13.24 -27.73 -11.00
CA LYS A 510 -12.35 -26.96 -10.11
C LYS A 510 -12.51 -25.47 -10.32
N ALA A 511 -12.61 -25.02 -11.57
CA ALA A 511 -12.85 -23.62 -11.89
C ALA A 511 -14.18 -23.11 -11.29
N GLN A 512 -15.22 -23.94 -11.28
CA GLN A 512 -16.53 -23.59 -10.69
C GLN A 512 -16.53 -23.52 -9.15
N LYS A 513 -15.54 -24.12 -8.47
CA LYS A 513 -15.41 -24.12 -7.01
C LYS A 513 -14.38 -23.12 -6.48
N ALA A 514 -13.79 -22.34 -7.39
CA ALA A 514 -12.78 -21.36 -7.09
C ALA A 514 -13.37 -20.20 -6.26
N SER A 515 -12.70 -19.81 -5.16
CA SER A 515 -13.15 -18.74 -4.26
C SER A 515 -12.17 -17.56 -4.08
N ALA A 516 -10.87 -17.77 -4.31
CA ALA A 516 -9.84 -16.71 -4.45
C ALA A 516 -9.89 -15.97 -5.81
N SER A 517 -9.15 -14.87 -5.94
CA SER A 517 -9.13 -14.09 -7.20
C SER A 517 -8.32 -14.76 -8.31
N ALA A 518 -7.32 -15.59 -7.96
CA ALA A 518 -6.56 -16.44 -8.88
C ALA A 518 -6.36 -17.86 -8.29
N HIS A 519 -6.34 -18.88 -9.15
CA HIS A 519 -6.28 -20.28 -8.73
C HIS A 519 -5.42 -21.16 -9.61
N TRP A 520 -4.84 -22.19 -8.98
CA TRP A 520 -4.28 -23.35 -9.67
C TRP A 520 -5.37 -24.39 -9.92
N LEU A 521 -5.60 -24.75 -11.18
CA LEU A 521 -6.57 -25.77 -11.57
C LEU A 521 -5.96 -27.18 -11.61
N GLY A 522 -4.63 -27.28 -11.64
CA GLY A 522 -3.87 -28.54 -11.66
C GLY A 522 -2.85 -28.58 -12.78
N LYS A 523 -1.85 -29.46 -12.65
CA LYS A 523 -0.68 -29.52 -13.56
C LYS A 523 -0.03 -28.13 -13.68
N ASN A 524 0.02 -27.57 -14.88
CA ASN A 524 0.56 -26.24 -15.18
C ASN A 524 -0.53 -25.23 -15.61
N LEU A 525 -1.81 -25.47 -15.26
CA LEU A 525 -2.95 -24.61 -15.62
C LEU A 525 -3.43 -23.77 -14.43
N PHE A 526 -3.59 -22.48 -14.68
CA PHE A 526 -4.04 -21.46 -13.72
C PHE A 526 -5.20 -20.65 -14.32
N ALA A 527 -6.03 -20.04 -13.47
CA ALA A 527 -7.13 -19.21 -13.92
C ALA A 527 -7.34 -18.00 -12.99
N GLY A 528 -7.83 -16.89 -13.53
CA GLY A 528 -8.05 -15.64 -12.78
C GLY A 528 -8.83 -14.59 -13.56
N GLY A 529 -8.95 -13.41 -12.98
CA GLY A 529 -9.79 -12.31 -13.42
C GLY A 529 -11.26 -12.67 -13.39
N ASP A 530 -12.04 -12.00 -14.24
CA ASP A 530 -13.48 -12.18 -14.33
C ASP A 530 -13.91 -13.59 -14.75
N PHE A 531 -12.98 -14.42 -15.26
CA PHE A 531 -13.25 -15.84 -15.50
C PHE A 531 -13.52 -16.62 -14.21
N VAL A 532 -12.90 -16.21 -13.10
CA VAL A 532 -13.06 -16.83 -11.77
C VAL A 532 -14.07 -16.06 -10.93
N SER A 533 -13.93 -14.74 -10.83
CA SER A 533 -14.79 -13.92 -9.97
C SER A 533 -16.17 -13.63 -10.56
N GLY A 534 -16.35 -13.81 -11.86
CA GLY A 534 -17.40 -13.13 -12.61
C GLY A 534 -17.06 -11.64 -12.84
N PRO A 535 -17.95 -10.88 -13.51
CA PRO A 535 -17.72 -9.48 -13.84
C PRO A 535 -17.29 -8.64 -12.64
N SER A 536 -16.14 -7.96 -12.75
CA SER A 536 -15.55 -7.18 -11.67
C SER A 536 -14.97 -5.84 -12.16
N THR A 537 -14.21 -5.15 -11.31
CA THR A 537 -13.56 -3.88 -11.67
C THR A 537 -12.18 -4.10 -12.28
N VAL A 538 -11.72 -3.16 -13.13
CA VAL A 538 -10.39 -3.25 -13.77
C VAL A 538 -9.26 -3.43 -12.75
N VAL A 539 -9.30 -2.72 -11.61
CA VAL A 539 -8.28 -2.82 -10.56
C VAL A 539 -8.32 -4.17 -9.82
N GLN A 540 -9.48 -4.81 -9.69
CA GLN A 540 -9.57 -6.17 -9.16
C GLN A 540 -9.00 -7.20 -10.15
N ALA A 541 -9.23 -7.00 -11.45
CA ALA A 541 -8.59 -7.82 -12.47
C ALA A 541 -7.06 -7.64 -12.49
N VAL A 542 -6.55 -6.42 -12.26
CA VAL A 542 -5.11 -6.16 -12.06
C VAL A 542 -4.58 -6.96 -10.85
N ALA A 543 -5.28 -6.91 -9.71
CA ALA A 543 -4.91 -7.67 -8.51
C ALA A 543 -4.82 -9.18 -8.79
N SER A 544 -5.85 -9.72 -9.44
CA SER A 544 -5.90 -11.14 -9.83
C SER A 544 -4.77 -11.54 -10.78
N GLY A 545 -4.41 -10.68 -11.75
CA GLY A 545 -3.27 -10.91 -12.64
C GLY A 545 -1.94 -11.02 -11.90
N ARG A 546 -1.74 -10.21 -10.85
CA ARG A 546 -0.54 -10.29 -9.99
C ARG A 546 -0.54 -11.53 -9.13
N GLU A 547 -1.65 -11.85 -8.47
CA GLU A 547 -1.80 -13.09 -7.70
C GLU A 547 -1.53 -14.32 -8.58
N ALA A 548 -2.03 -14.34 -9.82
CA ALA A 548 -1.77 -15.40 -10.78
C ALA A 548 -0.29 -15.50 -11.14
N ALA A 549 0.38 -14.38 -11.41
CA ALA A 549 1.81 -14.35 -11.69
C ALA A 549 2.64 -14.91 -10.52
N ASP A 550 2.32 -14.52 -9.29
CA ASP A 550 2.97 -15.04 -8.09
C ASP A 550 2.74 -16.54 -7.90
N LEU A 551 1.52 -17.03 -8.13
CA LEU A 551 1.20 -18.46 -8.06
C LEU A 551 1.98 -19.26 -9.10
N ILE A 552 2.08 -18.76 -10.33
CA ILE A 552 2.84 -19.39 -11.42
C ILE A 552 4.33 -19.42 -11.07
N GLU A 553 4.91 -18.31 -10.61
CA GLU A 553 6.33 -18.26 -10.21
C GLU A 553 6.64 -19.24 -9.07
N ARG A 554 5.79 -19.29 -8.03
CA ARG A 554 5.95 -20.23 -6.91
C ARG A 554 5.86 -21.69 -7.37
N SER A 555 4.96 -21.98 -8.32
CA SER A 555 4.83 -23.32 -8.91
C SER A 555 6.06 -23.73 -9.72
N LEU A 556 6.75 -22.77 -10.36
CA LEU A 556 7.86 -23.06 -11.28
C LEU A 556 9.25 -23.01 -10.60
N LYS A 557 9.43 -22.27 -9.51
CA LYS A 557 10.74 -22.09 -8.83
C LYS A 557 10.97 -23.00 -7.63
N GLY A 558 9.95 -23.68 -7.10
CA GLY A 558 9.97 -24.09 -5.70
C GLY A 558 9.94 -22.84 -4.80
N ARG A 559 9.34 -22.94 -3.60
CA ARG A 559 8.99 -21.77 -2.77
C ARG A 559 10.16 -20.80 -2.54
N GLN A 560 10.19 -19.71 -3.29
CA GLN A 560 10.72 -18.44 -2.82
C GLN A 560 9.69 -17.34 -3.14
N PRO A 561 9.09 -16.70 -2.14
CA PRO A 561 8.33 -15.48 -2.39
C PRO A 561 9.28 -14.40 -2.91
N PRO A 562 8.84 -13.54 -3.84
CA PRO A 562 9.62 -12.37 -4.22
C PRO A 562 9.92 -11.54 -2.96
N ALA A 563 11.11 -10.94 -2.91
CA ALA A 563 11.44 -9.96 -1.89
C ALA A 563 10.39 -8.85 -1.98
N GLN A 564 9.67 -8.60 -0.88
CA GLN A 564 8.80 -7.44 -0.78
C GLN A 564 9.67 -6.21 -1.02
N ALA A 565 9.32 -5.39 -2.01
CA ALA A 565 9.90 -4.07 -2.13
C ALA A 565 9.72 -3.36 -0.78
N GLY A 566 10.82 -2.93 -0.17
CA GLY A 566 10.75 -2.22 1.10
C GLY A 566 9.91 -0.97 0.92
N GLY A 567 8.81 -0.85 1.67
CA GLY A 567 8.04 0.38 1.72
C GLY A 567 8.94 1.55 2.14
N ILE A 568 8.68 2.74 1.61
CA ILE A 568 9.43 3.94 1.99
C ILE A 568 9.08 4.28 3.46
N GLU A 569 10.06 4.80 4.20
CA GLU A 569 9.77 5.42 5.49
C GLU A 569 8.85 6.63 5.28
N PRO A 570 7.65 6.65 5.88
CA PRO A 570 6.73 7.75 5.65
C PRO A 570 7.39 9.06 6.07
N THR A 571 7.24 10.12 5.29
CA THR A 571 7.63 11.49 5.66
C THR A 571 6.40 12.38 5.78
N VAL A 572 6.46 13.33 6.71
CA VAL A 572 5.40 14.31 6.97
C VAL A 572 6.01 15.69 6.85
N THR A 573 5.39 16.55 6.05
CA THR A 573 5.85 17.93 5.80
C THR A 573 4.87 18.94 6.39
N SER A 574 5.34 20.16 6.62
CA SER A 574 4.46 21.28 7.00
C SER A 574 3.34 21.52 5.98
N ALA A 575 3.66 21.43 4.68
CA ALA A 575 2.68 21.56 3.60
C ALA A 575 1.52 20.57 3.73
N SER A 576 1.80 19.33 4.18
CA SER A 576 0.73 18.35 4.39
C SER A 576 -0.25 18.77 5.49
N LEU A 577 0.12 19.67 6.40
CA LEU A 577 -0.72 20.14 7.51
C LEU A 577 -1.47 21.44 7.19
N GLU A 578 -1.32 21.98 5.99
CA GLU A 578 -2.08 23.12 5.52
C GLU A 578 -3.45 22.66 5.01
N THR A 579 -4.51 23.35 5.41
CA THR A 579 -5.84 23.15 4.86
C THR A 579 -5.87 23.69 3.45
N THR A 580 -6.12 22.82 2.48
CA THR A 580 -6.12 23.15 1.06
C THR A 580 -7.30 22.48 0.36
N PRO A 581 -7.99 23.18 -0.57
CA PRO A 581 -9.06 22.58 -1.34
C PRO A 581 -8.59 21.33 -2.08
N ARG A 582 -9.43 20.30 -2.14
CA ARG A 582 -9.15 19.12 -2.95
C ARG A 582 -9.18 19.48 -4.43
N VAL A 583 -8.16 19.06 -5.17
CA VAL A 583 -8.15 19.16 -6.63
C VAL A 583 -9.32 18.37 -7.24
N ARG A 584 -10.02 19.00 -8.19
CA ARG A 584 -11.13 18.41 -8.93
C ARG A 584 -10.72 18.22 -10.38
N ILE A 585 -11.05 17.06 -10.94
CA ILE A 585 -10.86 16.82 -12.36
C ILE A 585 -11.83 17.72 -13.13
N PRO A 586 -11.36 18.52 -14.10
CA PRO A 586 -12.24 19.26 -14.98
C PRO A 586 -13.14 18.30 -15.77
N GLU A 587 -14.45 18.49 -15.68
CA GLU A 587 -15.44 17.74 -16.45
C GLU A 587 -16.04 18.61 -17.54
N SER A 588 -16.29 18.03 -18.70
CA SER A 588 -16.99 18.73 -19.78
C SER A 588 -18.46 19.00 -19.41
N PRO A 589 -19.01 20.18 -19.76
CA PRO A 589 -20.43 20.46 -19.57
C PRO A 589 -21.31 19.41 -20.27
N VAL A 590 -22.50 19.15 -19.73
CA VAL A 590 -23.46 18.20 -20.33
C VAL A 590 -23.71 18.52 -21.80
N SER A 591 -23.86 19.80 -22.14
CA SER A 591 -24.09 20.28 -23.52
C SER A 591 -22.98 19.89 -24.50
N GLU A 592 -21.75 19.67 -24.03
CA GLU A 592 -20.63 19.16 -24.84
C GLU A 592 -20.58 17.64 -24.82
N ARG A 593 -20.79 17.01 -23.65
CA ARG A 593 -20.82 15.55 -23.48
C ARG A 593 -21.81 14.86 -24.42
N ILE A 594 -23.00 15.44 -24.59
CA ILE A 594 -24.07 14.84 -25.40
C ILE A 594 -23.86 14.99 -26.91
N LYS A 595 -22.85 15.75 -27.38
CA LYS A 595 -22.58 15.94 -28.82
C LYS A 595 -21.95 14.72 -29.49
N GLY A 596 -21.42 13.77 -28.72
CA GLY A 596 -20.84 12.57 -29.26
C GLY A 596 -20.10 11.72 -28.23
N ILE A 597 -19.47 10.66 -28.72
CA ILE A 597 -18.82 9.64 -27.88
C ILE A 597 -17.29 9.68 -27.94
N GLU A 598 -16.72 10.46 -28.85
CA GLU A 598 -15.28 10.44 -29.17
C GLU A 598 -14.42 11.22 -28.17
N VAL A 599 -15.00 12.22 -27.51
CA VAL A 599 -14.28 13.11 -26.60
C VAL A 599 -14.40 12.59 -25.18
N GLU A 600 -13.26 12.51 -24.49
CA GLU A 600 -13.22 12.12 -23.08
C GLU A 600 -13.97 13.15 -22.22
N ASP A 601 -14.85 12.68 -21.32
CA ASP A 601 -15.67 13.54 -20.47
C ASP A 601 -14.86 14.38 -19.46
N THR A 602 -13.62 13.98 -19.24
CA THR A 602 -12.78 14.49 -18.17
C THR A 602 -11.36 14.69 -18.67
N LEU A 603 -10.67 15.73 -18.20
CA LEU A 603 -9.29 16.02 -18.62
C LEU A 603 -8.26 15.65 -17.54
N GLY A 604 -7.05 15.33 -17.98
CA GLY A 604 -5.91 15.13 -17.08
C GLY A 604 -5.47 16.45 -16.43
N LEU A 605 -4.76 16.35 -15.30
CA LEU A 605 -4.28 17.52 -14.56
C LEU A 605 -2.83 17.87 -14.94
N GLY A 606 -2.46 19.13 -14.72
CA GLY A 606 -1.10 19.64 -14.82
C GLY A 606 -0.17 19.04 -13.76
N LEU A 607 1.14 19.11 -13.99
CA LEU A 607 2.15 18.58 -13.06
C LEU A 607 2.10 19.30 -11.70
N SER A 608 2.00 20.64 -11.71
CA SER A 608 1.91 21.43 -10.49
C SER A 608 0.68 21.09 -9.65
N GLU A 609 -0.47 20.83 -10.28
CA GLU A 609 -1.71 20.47 -9.61
C GLU A 609 -1.60 19.12 -8.91
N ILE A 610 -1.01 18.11 -9.57
CA ILE A 610 -0.84 16.78 -8.97
C ILE A 610 0.27 16.74 -7.92
N GLU A 611 1.32 17.55 -8.05
CA GLU A 611 2.34 17.72 -7.02
C GLU A 611 1.75 18.39 -5.77
N THR A 612 0.93 19.43 -5.97
CA THR A 612 0.18 20.09 -4.89
C THR A 612 -0.75 19.11 -4.20
N GLU A 613 -1.57 18.37 -4.96
CA GLU A 613 -2.49 17.38 -4.44
C GLU A 613 -1.76 16.23 -3.72
N ALA A 614 -0.61 15.79 -4.23
CA ALA A 614 0.22 14.79 -3.57
C ALA A 614 0.82 15.30 -2.24
N SER A 615 1.16 16.60 -2.16
CA SER A 615 1.71 17.21 -0.94
C SER A 615 0.70 17.27 0.22
N ARG A 616 -0.61 17.15 -0.08
CA ARG A 616 -1.68 16.99 0.92
C ARG A 616 -1.62 15.63 1.63
N CYS A 617 -0.89 14.64 1.12
CA CYS A 617 -0.81 13.34 1.78
C CYS A 617 -0.11 13.44 3.14
N PHE A 618 -0.79 13.05 4.23
CA PHE A 618 -0.16 12.92 5.57
C PHE A 618 0.87 11.80 5.66
N ASN A 619 0.98 10.95 4.63
CA ASN A 619 1.81 9.74 4.62
C ASN A 619 1.54 8.78 5.80
N CYS A 620 0.43 9.00 6.52
CA CYS A 620 -0.07 8.30 7.73
C CYS A 620 1.03 7.75 8.65
N GLY A 621 2.10 8.53 8.85
CA GLY A 621 3.25 8.15 9.64
C GLY A 621 3.16 8.61 11.10
N CYS A 622 3.73 7.85 12.02
CA CYS A 622 3.91 8.28 13.40
C CYS A 622 5.22 9.06 13.54
N ILE A 623 5.12 10.35 13.83
CA ILE A 623 6.28 11.23 14.05
C ILE A 623 6.88 11.12 15.46
N ALA A 624 6.50 10.10 16.24
CA ALA A 624 7.08 9.88 17.56
C ALA A 624 8.52 9.39 17.43
N VAL A 625 9.43 10.02 18.18
CA VAL A 625 10.87 9.71 18.15
C VAL A 625 11.21 8.51 19.02
N SER A 626 12.32 7.83 18.70
CA SER A 626 12.87 6.79 19.58
C SER A 626 13.34 7.40 20.90
N SER A 627 13.11 6.68 21.99
CA SER A 627 13.51 7.05 23.35
C SER A 627 14.82 6.40 23.81
N SER A 628 15.45 5.56 22.96
CA SER A 628 16.65 4.78 23.33
C SER A 628 17.94 5.58 23.11
N ASP A 629 18.49 6.15 24.18
CA ASP A 629 19.83 6.77 24.20
C ASP A 629 20.91 5.76 23.75
N ILE A 630 20.79 4.49 24.17
CA ILE A 630 21.74 3.42 23.84
C ILE A 630 21.69 3.06 22.35
N GLY A 631 20.50 3.03 21.75
CA GLY A 631 20.31 2.76 20.33
C GLY A 631 21.09 3.71 19.43
N ILE A 632 21.19 4.98 19.83
CA ILE A 632 21.95 6.01 19.11
C ILE A 632 23.44 5.66 19.10
N VAL A 633 23.99 5.35 20.26
CA VAL A 633 25.41 4.99 20.40
C VAL A 633 25.75 3.70 19.67
N LEU A 634 24.90 2.67 19.79
CA LEU A 634 25.09 1.42 19.07
C LEU A 634 25.08 1.61 17.54
N THR A 635 24.29 2.56 17.05
CA THR A 635 24.25 2.92 15.62
C THR A 635 25.55 3.61 15.17
N ALA A 636 26.13 4.50 15.99
CA ALA A 636 27.43 5.11 15.70
C ALA A 636 28.59 4.11 15.78
N LEU A 637 28.46 3.06 16.60
CA LEU A 637 29.47 2.02 16.76
C LEU A 637 29.38 0.89 15.73
N ASP A 638 28.42 0.94 14.78
CA ASP A 638 28.10 -0.16 13.85
C ASP A 638 27.83 -1.49 14.57
N ALA A 639 27.15 -1.42 15.71
CA ALA A 639 26.80 -2.61 16.47
C ALA A 639 25.77 -3.46 15.73
N LYS A 640 25.78 -4.76 16.02
CA LYS A 640 24.80 -5.73 15.56
C LYS A 640 23.98 -6.24 16.73
N ILE A 641 22.68 -6.39 16.52
CA ILE A 641 21.73 -6.89 17.50
C ILE A 641 21.35 -8.32 17.10
N VAL A 642 21.71 -9.27 17.96
CA VAL A 642 21.45 -10.69 17.77
C VAL A 642 20.14 -11.05 18.46
N THR A 643 19.20 -11.59 17.70
CA THR A 643 17.89 -12.03 18.18
C THR A 643 17.79 -13.56 18.16
N THR A 644 16.63 -14.08 18.55
CA THR A 644 16.31 -15.50 18.39
C THR A 644 16.18 -15.97 16.94
N LYS A 645 16.01 -15.04 15.98
CA LYS A 645 15.77 -15.38 14.56
C LYS A 645 16.83 -14.89 13.60
N ARG A 646 17.51 -13.78 13.91
CA ARG A 646 18.39 -13.08 12.97
C ARG A 646 19.40 -12.21 13.71
N THR A 647 20.39 -11.74 12.96
CA THR A 647 21.28 -10.65 13.37
C THR A 647 20.97 -9.45 12.48
N VAL A 648 20.76 -8.29 13.09
CA VAL A 648 20.40 -7.05 12.39
C VAL A 648 21.36 -5.93 12.79
N ASP A 649 21.64 -5.02 11.86
CA ASP A 649 22.43 -3.83 12.18
C ASP A 649 21.63 -2.91 13.12
N ALA A 650 22.31 -2.22 14.04
CA ALA A 650 21.67 -1.42 15.08
C ALA A 650 20.72 -0.35 14.52
N GLN A 651 21.07 0.26 13.38
CA GLN A 651 20.20 1.24 12.72
C GLN A 651 18.88 0.61 12.26
N SER A 652 18.93 -0.52 11.56
CA SER A 652 17.76 -1.22 11.02
C SER A 652 16.87 -1.85 12.10
N PHE A 653 17.40 -2.08 13.31
CA PHE A 653 16.62 -2.61 14.42
C PHE A 653 15.47 -1.69 14.84
N PHE A 654 15.63 -0.37 14.71
CA PHE A 654 14.63 0.63 15.07
C PHE A 654 13.62 0.93 13.96
N THR A 655 13.65 0.19 12.85
CA THR A 655 12.58 0.25 11.86
C THR A 655 11.30 -0.26 12.51
N ALA A 656 10.35 0.65 12.74
CA ALA A 656 9.08 0.33 13.38
C ALA A 656 8.28 -0.68 12.55
N SER A 657 7.58 -1.56 13.26
CA SER A 657 6.49 -2.37 12.71
C SER A 657 5.18 -1.90 13.32
N ALA A 658 4.03 -2.20 12.70
CA ALA A 658 2.70 -1.67 13.06
C ALA A 658 2.53 -1.27 14.55
N THR A 659 2.76 -2.17 15.49
CA THR A 659 2.57 -1.89 16.93
C THR A 659 3.85 -1.77 17.75
N ARG A 660 5.04 -1.79 17.13
CA ARG A 660 6.34 -1.80 17.82
C ARG A 660 7.27 -0.72 17.30
N SER A 661 8.18 -0.27 18.15
CA SER A 661 9.22 0.69 17.77
C SER A 661 10.45 0.03 17.15
N THR A 662 10.39 -1.29 16.93
CA THR A 662 11.51 -2.10 16.44
C THR A 662 11.04 -3.12 15.41
N LEU A 663 12.00 -3.71 14.70
CA LEU A 663 11.82 -4.73 13.66
C LEU A 663 11.44 -6.12 14.22
N LEU A 664 11.35 -6.29 15.54
CA LEU A 664 11.13 -7.58 16.17
C LEU A 664 9.76 -8.18 15.84
N ASP A 665 9.75 -9.42 15.35
CA ASP A 665 8.52 -10.19 15.19
C ASP A 665 7.83 -10.44 16.54
N PRO A 666 6.50 -10.68 16.59
CA PRO A 666 5.76 -10.91 17.82
C PRO A 666 6.38 -11.90 18.83
N ASP A 667 7.08 -12.92 18.32
CA ASP A 667 7.73 -14.03 19.04
C ASP A 667 9.27 -13.97 19.09
N GLU A 668 9.87 -12.84 18.68
CA GLU A 668 11.32 -12.65 18.61
C GLU A 668 11.88 -11.93 19.84
N VAL A 669 13.06 -12.35 20.31
CA VAL A 669 13.69 -11.82 21.53
C VAL A 669 15.14 -11.44 21.25
N VAL A 670 15.60 -10.30 21.78
CA VAL A 670 17.02 -9.88 21.74
C VAL A 670 17.83 -10.72 22.73
N LYS A 671 18.97 -11.24 22.28
CA LYS A 671 19.86 -12.08 23.09
C LYS A 671 21.18 -11.39 23.43
N GLU A 672 21.76 -10.71 22.46
CA GLU A 672 23.14 -10.21 22.54
C GLU A 672 23.31 -8.97 21.65
N ILE A 673 24.13 -8.04 22.10
CA ILE A 673 24.63 -6.91 21.33
C ILE A 673 26.10 -7.17 21.02
N GLN A 674 26.47 -7.07 19.76
CA GLN A 674 27.81 -7.27 19.24
C GLN A 674 28.36 -5.94 18.75
N ILE A 675 29.43 -5.44 19.36
CA ILE A 675 30.03 -4.15 19.04
C ILE A 675 31.43 -4.39 18.47
N PRO A 676 31.69 -4.01 17.20
CA PRO A 676 33.03 -4.09 16.65
C PRO A 676 33.96 -3.11 17.38
N LYS A 677 35.21 -3.50 17.59
CA LYS A 677 36.20 -2.63 18.24
C LYS A 677 36.45 -1.39 17.37
N PRO A 678 36.26 -0.16 17.90
CA PRO A 678 36.64 1.05 17.19
C PRO A 678 38.14 1.09 16.87
N ARG A 679 38.54 1.91 15.90
CA ARG A 679 39.97 2.13 15.61
C ARG A 679 40.71 2.61 16.86
N ASN A 680 41.97 2.23 17.01
CA ASN A 680 42.80 2.71 18.11
C ASN A 680 42.89 4.24 18.04
N GLY A 681 42.71 4.91 19.18
CA GLY A 681 42.69 6.37 19.26
C GLY A 681 41.37 7.03 18.83
N ALA A 682 40.34 6.26 18.47
CA ALA A 682 39.03 6.82 18.17
C ALA A 682 38.43 7.54 19.39
N GLN A 683 38.12 8.81 19.22
CA GLN A 683 37.38 9.61 20.19
C GLN A 683 35.91 9.24 20.11
N GLN A 684 35.34 8.84 21.25
CA GLN A 684 33.94 8.44 21.37
C GLN A 684 33.21 9.42 22.26
N LYS A 685 32.07 9.95 21.81
CA LYS A 685 31.24 10.88 22.58
C LYS A 685 29.76 10.57 22.50
N TYR A 686 29.06 10.89 23.58
CA TYR A 686 27.61 10.98 23.60
C TYR A 686 27.20 12.34 24.21
N LEU A 687 26.49 13.15 23.42
CA LEU A 687 25.97 14.45 23.84
C LEU A 687 24.45 14.40 23.84
N LYS A 688 23.82 14.86 24.93
CA LYS A 688 22.37 14.87 25.11
C LYS A 688 21.92 16.25 25.55
N TYR A 689 21.01 16.84 24.80
CA TYR A 689 20.29 18.04 25.21
C TYR A 689 18.88 17.66 25.67
N SER A 690 18.52 18.08 26.88
CA SER A 690 17.24 17.79 27.55
C SER A 690 16.83 18.98 28.42
N LEU A 691 15.54 19.17 28.70
CA LEU A 691 15.08 20.26 29.57
C LEU A 691 15.55 20.09 31.03
N ARG A 692 15.58 18.84 31.54
CA ARG A 692 16.07 18.52 32.89
C ARG A 692 17.13 17.42 32.84
N THR A 693 18.38 17.83 33.03
CA THR A 693 19.62 17.06 32.79
C THR A 693 19.73 15.66 33.42
N PRO A 694 19.13 15.34 34.60
CA PRO A 694 19.28 14.00 35.18
C PRO A 694 18.14 13.01 34.88
N ILE A 695 16.99 13.46 34.35
CA ILE A 695 15.74 12.63 34.36
C ILE A 695 14.99 12.66 33.02
N ASP A 696 15.18 13.70 32.21
CA ASP A 696 14.39 13.87 30.98
C ASP A 696 14.94 13.09 29.77
N PHE A 697 14.04 12.86 28.82
CA PHE A 697 14.36 12.35 27.50
C PHE A 697 15.13 13.40 26.68
N ALA A 698 15.93 12.93 25.73
CA ALA A 698 16.62 13.82 24.81
C ALA A 698 15.60 14.59 23.96
N ILE A 699 15.81 15.90 23.81
CA ILE A 699 15.23 16.68 22.72
C ILE A 699 16.03 16.39 21.45
N VAL A 700 17.36 16.40 21.58
CA VAL A 700 18.32 15.97 20.56
C VAL A 700 19.49 15.30 21.27
N SER A 701 20.00 14.21 20.69
CA SER A 701 21.27 13.64 21.10
C SER A 701 22.16 13.31 19.90
N VAL A 702 23.47 13.27 20.13
CA VAL A 702 24.47 12.94 19.12
C VAL A 702 25.46 11.95 19.74
N ALA A 703 25.65 10.82 19.07
CA ALA A 703 26.77 9.92 19.32
C ALA A 703 27.79 10.08 18.20
N SER A 704 29.08 10.19 18.53
CA SER A 704 30.15 10.21 17.54
C SER A 704 31.28 9.24 17.89
N VAL A 705 31.87 8.67 16.85
CA VAL A 705 33.11 7.89 16.89
C VAL A 705 34.01 8.43 15.77
N ILE A 706 35.03 9.18 16.15
CA ILE A 706 35.88 9.92 15.20
C ILE A 706 37.34 9.61 15.48
N THR A 707 38.08 9.24 14.45
CA THR A 707 39.53 9.00 14.53
C THR A 707 40.26 10.12 13.80
N VAL A 708 41.16 10.80 14.52
CA VAL A 708 41.96 11.90 13.97
C VAL A 708 43.44 11.52 14.05
N GLU A 709 44.12 11.55 12.90
CA GLU A 709 45.55 11.28 12.79
C GLU A 709 46.23 12.51 12.22
N LYS A 710 47.24 13.04 12.92
CA LYS A 710 47.97 14.26 12.51
C LYS A 710 47.04 15.45 12.18
N GLY A 711 45.95 15.59 12.93
CA GLY A 711 44.95 16.65 12.75
C GLY A 711 43.91 16.40 11.66
N VAL A 712 44.01 15.29 10.90
CA VAL A 712 43.08 14.93 9.82
C VAL A 712 42.15 13.81 10.27
N CYS A 713 40.85 13.95 9.99
CA CYS A 713 39.87 12.91 10.25
C CYS A 713 40.04 11.74 9.26
N VAL A 714 40.30 10.54 9.77
CA VAL A 714 40.50 9.33 8.94
C VAL A 714 39.34 8.34 9.00
N ASP A 715 38.45 8.51 9.98
CA ASP A 715 37.22 7.73 10.16
C ASP A 715 36.24 8.55 10.99
N ALA A 716 34.98 8.64 10.56
CA ALA A 716 33.94 9.34 11.29
C ALA A 716 32.61 8.59 11.19
N ARG A 717 31.97 8.42 12.34
CA ARG A 717 30.62 7.87 12.45
C ARG A 717 29.83 8.76 13.40
N ILE A 718 28.73 9.32 12.93
CA ILE A 718 27.91 10.29 13.64
C ILE A 718 26.45 9.81 13.57
N ALA A 719 25.84 9.55 14.72
CA ALA A 719 24.44 9.16 14.84
C ALA A 719 23.65 10.20 15.63
N LEU A 720 22.48 10.56 15.10
CA LEU A 720 21.55 11.51 15.69
C LEU A 720 20.41 10.74 16.38
N GLY A 721 20.01 11.23 17.56
CA GLY A 721 18.91 10.71 18.35
C GLY A 721 17.84 11.75 18.64
N ALA A 722 16.64 11.28 18.95
CA ALA A 722 15.45 12.09 19.20
C ALA A 722 15.06 13.07 18.06
N VAL A 723 15.61 12.92 16.86
CA VAL A 723 15.26 13.73 15.67
C VAL A 723 14.43 12.96 14.64
N ALA A 724 14.35 11.63 14.78
CA ALA A 724 13.59 10.72 13.92
C ALA A 724 12.95 9.59 14.75
N PRO A 725 12.05 8.77 14.16
CA PRO A 725 11.49 7.60 14.82
C PRO A 725 12.52 6.53 15.24
N GLY A 726 13.68 6.50 14.59
CA GLY A 726 14.85 5.69 14.95
C GLY A 726 16.14 6.52 14.94
N PRO A 727 17.29 5.94 15.32
CA PRO A 727 18.59 6.58 15.17
C PRO A 727 18.92 6.86 13.69
N VAL A 728 19.51 8.02 13.39
CA VAL A 728 19.89 8.42 12.02
C VAL A 728 21.39 8.57 11.91
N ARG A 729 22.04 7.88 10.96
CA ARG A 729 23.44 8.12 10.61
C ARG A 729 23.58 9.36 9.72
N ALA A 730 24.33 10.35 10.19
CA ALA A 730 24.59 11.60 9.48
C ALA A 730 25.72 11.43 8.44
N LYS A 731 25.52 10.54 7.46
CA LYS A 731 26.55 10.17 6.47
C LYS A 731 27.11 11.35 5.69
N ALA A 732 26.27 12.31 5.31
CA ALA A 732 26.72 13.53 4.62
C ALA A 732 27.69 14.35 5.48
N ALA A 733 27.49 14.38 6.80
CA ALA A 733 28.41 15.02 7.74
C ALA A 733 29.70 14.22 7.92
N GLU A 734 29.61 12.89 7.95
CA GLU A 734 30.78 11.98 7.98
C GLU A 734 31.66 12.21 6.74
N GLU A 735 31.06 12.20 5.55
CA GLU A 735 31.73 12.45 4.27
C GLU A 735 32.34 13.86 4.17
N ALA A 736 31.70 14.86 4.78
CA ALA A 736 32.20 16.23 4.77
C ALA A 736 33.49 16.44 5.56
N ILE A 737 33.81 15.57 6.54
CA ILE A 737 35.00 15.70 7.39
C ILE A 737 36.09 14.65 7.11
N ILE A 738 35.73 13.46 6.62
CA ILE A 738 36.71 12.40 6.33
C ILE A 738 37.73 12.87 5.28
N GLY A 739 39.01 12.65 5.55
CA GLY A 739 40.13 13.08 4.71
C GLY A 739 40.50 14.56 4.86
N ARG A 740 39.87 15.29 5.79
CA ARG A 740 40.09 16.73 5.99
C ARG A 740 40.55 17.05 7.42
N PRO A 741 41.30 18.14 7.63
CA PRO A 741 41.60 18.63 8.97
C PRO A 741 40.34 18.90 9.79
N VAL A 742 40.38 18.59 11.09
CA VAL A 742 39.27 18.87 12.01
C VAL A 742 39.44 20.28 12.58
N ASP A 743 38.60 21.20 12.11
CA ASP A 743 38.57 22.61 12.52
C ASP A 743 37.13 23.12 12.67
N GLU A 744 37.00 24.31 13.25
CA GLU A 744 35.70 24.89 13.58
C GLU A 744 34.83 25.14 12.33
N HIS A 745 35.43 25.54 11.21
CA HIS A 745 34.73 25.83 9.97
C HIS A 745 34.14 24.54 9.37
N ARG A 746 34.95 23.49 9.23
CA ARG A 746 34.49 22.20 8.69
C ARG A 746 33.51 21.49 9.61
N ALA A 747 33.67 21.62 10.92
CA ALA A 747 32.70 21.10 11.87
C ALA A 747 31.33 21.79 11.72
N ALA A 748 31.31 23.10 11.40
CA ALA A 748 30.08 23.82 11.09
C ALA A 748 29.48 23.40 9.74
N GLU A 749 30.29 23.25 8.70
CA GLU A 749 29.84 22.74 7.39
C GLU A 749 29.22 21.34 7.52
N ALA A 750 29.90 20.43 8.23
CA ALA A 750 29.39 19.08 8.48
C ALA A 750 28.10 19.09 9.31
N ALA A 751 27.96 20.03 10.25
CA ALA A 751 26.72 20.21 11.02
C ALA A 751 25.55 20.63 10.13
N GLU A 752 25.77 21.52 9.14
CA GLU A 752 24.76 21.84 8.12
C GLU A 752 24.39 20.61 7.29
N GLN A 753 25.39 19.85 6.82
CA GLN A 753 25.16 18.62 6.05
C GLN A 753 24.44 17.54 6.87
N ALA A 754 24.66 17.47 8.19
CA ALA A 754 23.94 16.54 9.07
C ALA A 754 22.42 16.81 9.07
N MET A 755 22.02 18.06 8.86
CA MET A 755 20.62 18.49 8.83
C MET A 755 20.06 18.57 7.40
N ALA A 756 20.83 18.20 6.38
CA ALA A 756 20.36 18.16 5.00
C ALA A 756 19.20 17.16 4.87
N GLY A 757 18.00 17.66 4.56
CA GLY A 757 16.77 16.86 4.46
C GLY A 757 15.89 16.86 5.72
N ALA A 758 16.22 17.63 6.76
CA ALA A 758 15.30 17.85 7.88
C ALA A 758 14.01 18.54 7.38
N GLN A 759 12.86 18.02 7.80
CA GLN A 759 11.52 18.55 7.50
C GLN A 759 10.82 18.89 8.84
N PRO A 760 11.27 19.93 9.56
CA PRO A 760 10.62 20.31 10.80
C PRO A 760 9.20 20.83 10.56
N LEU A 761 8.35 20.61 11.55
CA LEU A 761 7.03 21.20 11.66
C LEU A 761 7.11 22.52 12.45
N SER A 762 6.01 23.28 12.47
CA SER A 762 5.97 24.66 12.97
C SER A 762 6.50 24.85 14.39
N MET A 763 6.32 23.86 15.27
CA MET A 763 6.72 23.96 16.68
C MET A 763 8.07 23.30 17.01
N ASN A 764 8.74 22.64 16.05
CA ASN A 764 9.96 21.87 16.34
C ASN A 764 11.18 22.24 15.48
N ALA A 765 11.08 23.31 14.67
CA ALA A 765 12.19 23.85 13.87
C ALA A 765 13.44 24.19 14.71
N TYR A 766 13.26 24.62 15.97
CA TYR A 766 14.37 24.90 16.90
C TYR A 766 15.32 23.72 17.11
N LYS A 767 14.85 22.48 16.90
CA LYS A 767 15.69 21.26 17.05
C LYS A 767 16.80 21.18 16.00
N VAL A 768 16.62 21.80 14.83
CA VAL A 768 17.63 21.84 13.76
C VAL A 768 18.90 22.52 14.27
N GLU A 769 18.77 23.70 14.87
CA GLU A 769 19.91 24.47 15.38
C GLU A 769 20.58 23.80 16.58
N ILE A 770 19.80 23.16 17.47
CA ILE A 770 20.35 22.36 18.56
C ILE A 770 21.17 21.19 18.00
N ALA A 771 20.64 20.48 16.99
CA ALA A 771 21.33 19.36 16.38
C ALA A 771 22.64 19.79 15.72
N LYS A 772 22.64 20.90 14.97
CA LYS A 772 23.87 21.46 14.38
C LYS A 772 24.91 21.77 15.45
N ALA A 773 24.52 22.43 16.53
CA ALA A 773 25.42 22.77 17.62
C ALA A 773 26.01 21.52 18.29
N LEU A 774 25.21 20.47 18.50
CA LEU A 774 25.68 19.20 19.07
C LEU A 774 26.60 18.44 18.12
N VAL A 775 26.30 18.40 16.81
CA VAL A 775 27.18 17.77 15.81
C VAL A 775 28.52 18.48 15.76
N LYS A 776 28.54 19.81 15.70
CA LYS A 776 29.77 20.61 15.73
C LYS A 776 30.60 20.31 16.99
N ARG A 777 29.97 20.26 18.17
CA ARG A 777 30.65 19.91 19.44
C ARG A 777 31.17 18.47 19.47
N ALA A 778 30.41 17.54 18.91
CA ALA A 778 30.79 16.14 18.82
C ALA A 778 32.02 15.93 17.92
N ILE A 779 32.16 16.76 16.86
CA ILE A 779 33.34 16.78 15.97
C ILE A 779 34.53 17.46 16.64
N MET A 780 34.34 18.62 17.27
CA MET A 780 35.44 19.44 17.82
C MET A 780 36.09 18.89 19.09
N GLY A 781 35.52 17.86 19.72
CA GLY A 781 36.11 17.29 20.92
C GLY A 781 35.95 18.16 22.18
N SER A 782 35.18 19.25 22.16
CA SER A 782 34.91 20.11 23.33
C SER A 782 33.98 19.42 24.36
N SER A 783 34.28 19.58 25.65
CA SER A 783 33.42 19.14 26.77
C SER A 783 32.40 20.22 27.13
N ILE A 784 31.27 19.83 27.72
CA ILE A 784 30.27 20.76 28.27
C ILE A 784 30.90 21.42 29.50
N ASN A 785 31.25 22.70 29.40
CA ASN A 785 31.29 23.60 30.55
C ASN A 785 30.04 24.47 30.52
#